data_AF-D6X4W1-F1
#
_entry.id   AF-D6X4W1-F1
#
_cell.length_a   1.000
_cell.length_b   1.000
_cell.length_c   1.000
_cell.angle_alpha   90.00
_cell.angle_beta   90.00
_cell.angle_gamma   90.00
#
_symmetry.space_group_name_H-M   'P 1'
#
loop_
_entity.id
_entity.type
_entity.pdbx_description
1 polymer ?
#
loop_
_entity_poly.entity_id
_entity_poly.type
_entity_poly.pdbx_seq_one_letter_code
_entity_poly.pdbx_strand_id
1 'polypeptide(L)'
;MSDKSPETSLMSEGGPNVGPQGGPNEAKDPPDAVDINENQSIEITNKVLEQAEEIAQLTQKLSLVESKLDLASKQKELAQKEKEAMVIKYAVSEKNLLDMKHQKEQIEKKYKEQVNENEIIQHKVQVMGSEKSRICQMLDNKCYEFRGCQQELEQAKADLSALETKLKWSQNSLKTEVQLHKETQSRLDEMTKKCQDASDQIEQAKKDAQESIKSFHSSQDNRAHVLDQQLKELQAALILLKHEKEDKEQQIKSLHSQLEKLQTKQKDMLQENNALSLKVQHLERDRLESEQKLSDFKACADQQRQDCADLQAKTALLDQLKLQLKNEQEQNKACNEQISLLKQRNAELEADILACREREAELLLFTQQLTEKNVRLQSEFTALETKVQQLSCEQTILKRSLKEQETKNAVVSAQMTAERAKLSAEVEGLRVELDESRGLCERLKQEVGDHKGENKLLKRKCELSLKEVQKELQQCRKRLEQYEVENQSSSSSNSSLSVGSPANEQVKVIQPDPGLDRQTLIEHIVKLQRISARKSEKLDFLEEHVNTLVLELQKKSRLLQSYILRDQSGTLTSNTMDNNKANIAKLNGVMASVYGSRVADDKLTLELSLDINRKLQAVLEDALLKNITLKDNVDTLGQEIDRLNKLLKT
;
A
#
# COMPACT_ATOMS: atom_id res chain seq x y z
N MET A 1 38.63 -23.15 -26.55
CA MET A 1 39.45 -22.41 -27.53
C MET A 1 40.21 -21.33 -26.78
N SER A 2 41.50 -21.07 -26.95
CA SER A 2 42.68 -21.91 -27.30
C SER A 2 43.84 -20.95 -27.53
N ASP A 3 45.02 -21.20 -26.94
CA ASP A 3 46.34 -20.64 -27.34
C ASP A 3 46.53 -19.10 -27.25
N LYS A 4 47.72 -18.50 -27.09
CA LYS A 4 49.12 -19.00 -26.96
C LYS A 4 50.03 -17.90 -26.34
N SER A 5 51.23 -18.28 -25.87
CA SER A 5 52.39 -17.39 -25.57
C SER A 5 53.06 -16.85 -26.87
N PRO A 6 54.03 -15.90 -26.83
CA PRO A 6 55.44 -16.10 -26.38
C PRO A 6 55.93 -15.05 -25.34
N GLU A 7 56.86 -15.30 -24.41
CA GLU A 7 58.34 -15.50 -24.48
C GLU A 7 59.22 -14.26 -24.75
N THR A 8 60.09 -13.92 -23.77
CA THR A 8 61.55 -13.58 -23.85
C THR A 8 61.99 -12.86 -22.54
N SER A 9 62.95 -13.38 -21.75
CA SER A 9 64.43 -13.21 -21.84
C SER A 9 64.94 -11.78 -21.51
N LEU A 10 65.96 -11.53 -20.67
CA LEU A 10 66.99 -12.41 -20.07
C LEU A 10 67.59 -11.83 -18.75
N MET A 11 67.98 -12.73 -17.84
CA MET A 11 69.08 -12.70 -16.83
C MET A 11 69.46 -11.45 -16.00
N SER A 12 69.58 -11.68 -14.68
CA SER A 12 70.59 -11.07 -13.81
C SER A 12 71.21 -12.14 -12.87
N GLU A 13 72.33 -11.80 -12.24
CA GLU A 13 73.11 -12.56 -11.24
C GLU A 13 73.94 -13.77 -11.72
N GLY A 14 75.20 -13.80 -11.26
CA GLY A 14 76.21 -14.80 -11.65
C GLY A 14 77.63 -14.44 -11.21
N GLY A 15 77.88 -14.29 -9.91
CA GLY A 15 79.26 -14.38 -9.36
C GLY A 15 79.77 -15.83 -9.39
N PRO A 16 81.09 -16.10 -9.22
CA PRO A 16 81.86 -15.60 -8.08
C PRO A 16 83.38 -15.37 -8.31
N ASN A 17 84.12 -15.20 -7.20
CA ASN A 17 85.51 -15.65 -6.96
C ASN A 17 86.72 -14.85 -7.53
N VAL A 18 87.42 -14.16 -6.62
CA VAL A 18 88.90 -14.07 -6.58
C VAL A 18 89.36 -14.24 -5.12
N GLY A 19 90.49 -14.92 -4.89
CA GLY A 19 91.03 -15.26 -3.57
C GLY A 19 92.11 -14.29 -3.02
N PRO A 20 92.72 -14.62 -1.86
CA PRO A 20 93.59 -13.71 -1.10
C PRO A 20 95.09 -13.90 -1.36
N GLN A 21 95.92 -12.98 -0.85
CA GLN A 21 97.36 -13.17 -0.65
C GLN A 21 97.84 -12.55 0.68
N GLY A 22 98.92 -13.12 1.22
CA GLY A 22 99.80 -12.50 2.23
C GLY A 22 101.26 -12.60 1.78
N GLY A 23 102.13 -11.76 2.32
CA GLY A 23 103.59 -11.82 2.08
C GLY A 23 104.29 -12.82 3.02
N PRO A 24 105.57 -12.59 3.42
CA PRO A 24 106.52 -11.56 2.97
C PRO A 24 107.91 -12.14 2.58
N ASN A 25 108.86 -11.29 2.15
CA ASN A 25 110.29 -11.53 2.44
C ASN A 25 111.18 -10.27 2.26
N GLU A 26 112.43 -10.33 2.74
CA GLU A 26 113.31 -9.18 2.96
C GLU A 26 114.61 -9.12 2.11
N ALA A 27 115.04 -7.86 1.86
CA ALA A 27 116.42 -7.34 1.88
C ALA A 27 117.42 -7.51 0.70
N LYS A 28 118.15 -6.39 0.50
CA LYS A 28 119.50 -6.14 -0.07
C LYS A 28 119.63 -5.52 -1.47
N ASP A 29 120.24 -4.34 -1.45
CA ASP A 29 120.80 -3.50 -2.52
C ASP A 29 122.20 -4.01 -2.97
N PRO A 30 122.96 -3.31 -3.85
CA PRO A 30 122.67 -2.50 -5.05
C PRO A 30 123.54 -3.06 -6.25
N PRO A 31 124.02 -2.34 -7.31
CA PRO A 31 123.77 -0.95 -7.76
C PRO A 31 123.56 -0.73 -9.30
N ASP A 32 123.40 0.54 -9.66
CA ASP A 32 123.75 1.23 -10.93
C ASP A 32 123.28 0.70 -12.31
N ALA A 33 122.30 1.41 -12.92
CA ALA A 33 122.38 1.87 -14.34
C ALA A 33 121.28 2.89 -14.76
N VAL A 34 121.63 4.18 -14.79
CA VAL A 34 121.29 5.19 -15.83
C VAL A 34 119.82 5.32 -16.34
N ASP A 35 119.03 6.14 -15.65
CA ASP A 35 118.66 7.51 -16.11
C ASP A 35 117.99 7.71 -17.50
N ILE A 36 117.19 6.76 -18.00
CA ILE A 36 116.40 6.93 -19.26
C ILE A 36 114.89 6.65 -19.10
N ASN A 37 114.49 5.86 -18.11
CA ASN A 37 113.15 5.22 -18.09
C ASN A 37 112.01 6.05 -17.44
N GLU A 38 112.31 7.08 -16.65
CA GLU A 38 111.27 7.88 -15.98
C GLU A 38 110.44 8.69 -16.99
N ASN A 39 111.08 9.38 -17.94
CA ASN A 39 110.36 10.21 -18.92
C ASN A 39 109.36 9.42 -19.77
N GLN A 40 109.69 8.19 -20.17
CA GLN A 40 108.74 7.33 -20.91
C GLN A 40 107.60 6.83 -20.02
N SER A 41 107.88 6.53 -18.76
CA SER A 41 106.84 6.17 -17.78
C SER A 41 105.87 7.34 -17.54
N ILE A 42 106.40 8.56 -17.43
CA ILE A 42 105.62 9.81 -17.26
C ILE A 42 104.80 10.13 -18.51
N GLU A 43 105.35 9.97 -19.71
CA GLU A 43 104.60 10.20 -20.96
C GLU A 43 103.46 9.18 -21.13
N ILE A 44 103.66 7.92 -20.71
CA ILE A 44 102.62 6.89 -20.71
C ILE A 44 101.55 7.16 -19.66
N THR A 45 101.90 7.51 -18.41
CA THR A 45 100.90 7.83 -17.38
C THR A 45 100.12 9.09 -17.71
N ASN A 46 100.74 10.11 -18.32
CA ASN A 46 100.02 11.29 -18.80
C ASN A 46 99.00 10.95 -19.90
N LYS A 47 99.34 10.10 -20.88
CA LYS A 47 98.38 9.64 -21.91
C LYS A 47 97.26 8.79 -21.34
N VAL A 48 97.56 7.96 -20.33
CA VAL A 48 96.53 7.19 -19.60
C VAL A 48 95.63 8.13 -18.78
N LEU A 49 96.16 9.23 -18.24
CA LEU A 49 95.38 10.29 -17.58
C LEU A 49 94.46 11.04 -18.56
N GLU A 50 94.98 11.48 -19.71
CA GLU A 50 94.16 12.11 -20.76
C GLU A 50 93.04 11.17 -21.25
N GLN A 51 93.35 9.89 -21.46
CA GLN A 51 92.34 8.88 -21.82
C GLN A 51 91.34 8.60 -20.70
N ALA A 52 91.77 8.59 -19.44
CA ALA A 52 90.86 8.45 -18.29
C ALA A 52 89.93 9.67 -18.15
N GLU A 53 90.44 10.89 -18.38
CA GLU A 53 89.62 12.11 -18.41
C GLU A 53 88.64 12.11 -19.60
N GLU A 54 89.07 11.68 -20.79
CA GLU A 54 88.18 11.57 -21.96
C GLU A 54 87.08 10.52 -21.71
N ILE A 55 87.43 9.35 -21.15
CA ILE A 55 86.46 8.32 -20.75
C ILE A 55 85.51 8.85 -19.66
N ALA A 56 85.99 9.60 -18.67
CA ALA A 56 85.15 10.21 -17.65
C ALA A 56 84.17 11.25 -18.26
N GLN A 57 84.65 12.10 -19.17
CA GLN A 57 83.80 13.05 -19.89
C GLN A 57 82.78 12.35 -20.79
N LEU A 58 83.16 11.27 -21.48
CA LEU A 58 82.25 10.48 -22.32
C LEU A 58 81.20 9.77 -21.46
N THR A 59 81.58 9.24 -20.30
CA THR A 59 80.66 8.64 -19.32
C THR A 59 79.67 9.67 -18.78
N GLN A 60 80.14 10.88 -18.46
CA GLN A 60 79.28 11.99 -18.04
C GLN A 60 78.32 12.44 -19.16
N LYS A 61 78.79 12.48 -20.42
CA LYS A 61 77.96 12.79 -21.61
C LYS A 61 76.91 11.70 -21.85
N LEU A 62 77.27 10.41 -21.71
CA LEU A 62 76.33 9.28 -21.78
C LEU A 62 75.25 9.39 -20.70
N SER A 63 75.64 9.52 -19.42
CA SER A 63 74.70 9.68 -18.31
C SER A 63 73.74 10.87 -18.49
N LEU A 64 74.22 11.99 -19.04
CA LEU A 64 73.40 13.14 -19.39
C LEU A 64 72.42 12.85 -20.54
N VAL A 65 72.81 12.04 -21.52
CA VAL A 65 71.94 11.62 -22.64
C VAL A 65 70.91 10.59 -22.18
N GLU A 66 71.30 9.62 -21.37
CA GLU A 66 70.40 8.64 -20.73
C GLU A 66 69.35 9.35 -19.89
N SER A 67 69.76 10.27 -19.00
CA SER A 67 68.84 11.07 -18.18
C SER A 67 67.85 11.89 -19.02
N LYS A 68 68.29 12.45 -20.16
CA LYS A 68 67.40 13.16 -21.11
C LYS A 68 66.46 12.22 -21.86
N LEU A 69 66.93 11.03 -22.26
CA LEU A 69 66.13 10.00 -22.92
C LEU A 69 65.02 9.50 -21.99
N ASP A 70 65.36 9.26 -20.72
CA ASP A 70 64.43 8.87 -19.66
C ASP A 70 63.33 9.91 -19.45
N LEU A 71 63.72 11.20 -19.38
CA LEU A 71 62.81 12.32 -19.18
C LEU A 71 61.89 12.52 -20.40
N ALA A 72 62.43 12.41 -21.62
CA ALA A 72 61.65 12.43 -22.85
C ALA A 72 60.69 11.22 -22.97
N SER A 73 61.11 10.03 -22.53
CA SER A 73 60.27 8.83 -22.49
C SER A 73 59.09 9.01 -21.51
N LYS A 74 59.35 9.53 -20.31
CA LYS A 74 58.33 9.88 -19.32
C LYS A 74 57.35 10.94 -19.84
N GLN A 75 57.82 11.95 -20.57
CA GLN A 75 56.95 12.93 -21.23
C GLN A 75 56.09 12.31 -22.34
N LYS A 76 56.66 11.41 -23.17
CA LYS A 76 55.91 10.65 -24.17
C LYS A 76 54.82 9.78 -23.53
N GLU A 77 55.12 9.08 -22.44
CA GLU A 77 54.13 8.29 -21.70
C GLU A 77 53.00 9.13 -21.12
N LEU A 78 53.30 10.32 -20.59
CA LEU A 78 52.28 11.23 -20.07
C LEU A 78 51.37 11.72 -21.21
N ALA A 79 51.93 12.17 -22.33
CA ALA A 79 51.14 12.58 -23.50
C ALA A 79 50.30 11.43 -24.10
N GLN A 80 50.82 10.19 -24.07
CA GLN A 80 50.09 8.98 -24.45
C GLN A 80 48.88 8.74 -23.52
N LYS A 81 49.10 8.78 -22.19
CA LYS A 81 48.05 8.62 -21.17
C LYS A 81 47.00 9.73 -21.23
N GLU A 82 47.40 10.98 -21.49
CA GLU A 82 46.50 12.11 -21.69
C GLU A 82 45.63 11.96 -22.94
N LYS A 83 46.22 11.53 -24.07
CA LYS A 83 45.50 11.21 -25.30
C LYS A 83 44.46 10.10 -25.08
N GLU A 84 44.85 9.02 -24.42
CA GLU A 84 43.95 7.90 -24.10
C GLU A 84 42.82 8.33 -23.17
N ALA A 85 43.12 9.11 -22.13
CA ALA A 85 42.11 9.71 -21.26
C ALA A 85 41.17 10.69 -21.99
N MET A 86 41.66 11.41 -23.00
CA MET A 86 40.84 12.29 -23.83
C MET A 86 39.89 11.51 -24.74
N VAL A 87 40.34 10.40 -25.34
CA VAL A 87 39.50 9.48 -26.13
C VAL A 87 38.41 8.86 -25.25
N ILE A 88 38.75 8.41 -24.04
CA ILE A 88 37.77 7.88 -23.08
C ILE A 88 36.73 8.95 -22.69
N LYS A 89 37.17 10.18 -22.38
CA LYS A 89 36.26 11.30 -22.08
C LYS A 89 35.33 11.60 -23.27
N TYR A 90 35.84 11.61 -24.50
CA TYR A 90 35.04 11.83 -25.70
C TYR A 90 33.99 10.73 -25.87
N ALA A 91 34.40 9.45 -25.83
CA ALA A 91 33.49 8.31 -25.96
C ALA A 91 32.41 8.26 -24.87
N VAL A 92 32.74 8.62 -23.62
CA VAL A 92 31.75 8.78 -22.54
C VAL A 92 30.78 9.95 -22.83
N SER A 93 31.28 11.09 -23.33
CA SER A 93 30.42 12.22 -23.67
C SER A 93 29.49 11.92 -24.86
N GLU A 94 29.97 11.20 -25.86
CA GLU A 94 29.19 10.78 -27.03
C GLU A 94 28.16 9.71 -26.67
N LYS A 95 28.52 8.74 -25.81
CA LYS A 95 27.54 7.79 -25.25
C LYS A 95 26.45 8.53 -24.47
N ASN A 96 26.81 9.46 -23.58
CA ASN A 96 25.83 10.25 -22.83
C ASN A 96 24.92 11.08 -23.76
N LEU A 97 25.45 11.61 -24.87
CA LEU A 97 24.67 12.33 -25.88
C LEU A 97 23.69 11.41 -26.62
N LEU A 98 24.11 10.19 -26.96
CA LEU A 98 23.23 9.16 -27.54
C LEU A 98 22.15 8.69 -26.55
N ASP A 99 22.51 8.43 -25.29
CA ASP A 99 21.57 8.06 -24.22
C ASP A 99 20.50 9.17 -24.04
N MET A 100 20.91 10.45 -23.99
CA MET A 100 20.01 11.61 -23.90
C MET A 100 19.14 11.79 -25.17
N LYS A 101 19.70 11.54 -26.37
CA LYS A 101 18.95 11.58 -27.64
C LYS A 101 17.88 10.48 -27.67
N HIS A 102 18.21 9.27 -27.21
CA HIS A 102 17.26 8.16 -27.14
C HIS A 102 16.13 8.43 -26.13
N GLN A 103 16.45 8.97 -24.94
CA GLN A 103 15.44 9.42 -23.97
C GLN A 103 14.53 10.50 -24.56
N LYS A 104 15.09 11.48 -25.29
CA LYS A 104 14.31 12.49 -26.01
C LYS A 104 13.36 11.85 -27.04
N GLU A 105 13.83 10.91 -27.86
CA GLU A 105 13.01 10.21 -28.87
C GLU A 105 11.88 9.39 -28.21
N GLN A 106 12.12 8.74 -27.07
CA GLN A 106 11.06 8.08 -26.29
C GLN A 106 10.02 9.08 -25.75
N ILE A 107 10.44 10.23 -25.26
CA ILE A 107 9.55 11.29 -24.75
C ILE A 107 8.73 11.91 -25.90
N GLU A 108 9.34 12.18 -27.05
CA GLU A 108 8.61 12.66 -28.24
C GLU A 108 7.60 11.64 -28.77
N LYS A 109 7.89 10.33 -28.67
CA LYS A 109 6.92 9.27 -29.01
C LYS A 109 5.74 9.27 -28.05
N LYS A 110 5.98 9.24 -26.73
CA LYS A 110 4.94 9.31 -25.69
C LYS A 110 4.10 10.58 -25.80
N TYR A 111 4.72 11.72 -26.12
CA TYR A 111 4.01 12.98 -26.34
C TYR A 111 3.05 12.89 -27.55
N LYS A 112 3.48 12.31 -28.67
CA LYS A 112 2.60 12.08 -29.84
C LYS A 112 1.45 11.11 -29.53
N GLU A 113 1.72 10.06 -28.75
CA GLU A 113 0.69 9.12 -28.28
C GLU A 113 -0.37 9.84 -27.42
N GLN A 114 0.07 10.68 -26.48
CA GLN A 114 -0.83 11.50 -25.65
C GLN A 114 -1.59 12.59 -26.44
N VAL A 115 -1.00 13.17 -27.48
CA VAL A 115 -1.70 14.11 -28.38
C VAL A 115 -2.83 13.38 -29.13
N ASN A 116 -2.55 12.20 -29.70
CA ASN A 116 -3.56 11.39 -30.38
C ASN A 116 -4.70 10.96 -29.44
N GLU A 117 -4.39 10.57 -28.19
CA GLU A 117 -5.40 10.26 -27.18
C GLU A 117 -6.28 11.47 -26.84
N ASN A 118 -5.67 12.67 -26.74
CA ASN A 118 -6.39 13.91 -26.47
C ASN A 118 -7.31 14.30 -27.65
N GLU A 119 -6.88 14.13 -28.90
CA GLU A 119 -7.74 14.31 -30.10
C GLU A 119 -8.94 13.33 -30.09
N ILE A 120 -8.72 12.06 -29.73
CA ILE A 120 -9.79 11.06 -29.58
C ILE A 120 -10.77 11.45 -28.48
N ILE A 121 -10.29 11.97 -27.34
CA ILE A 121 -11.13 12.47 -26.24
C ILE A 121 -11.91 13.71 -26.68
N GLN A 122 -11.28 14.66 -27.37
CA GLN A 122 -11.92 15.87 -27.88
C GLN A 122 -13.05 15.53 -28.88
N HIS A 123 -12.81 14.58 -29.78
CA HIS A 123 -13.85 14.06 -30.69
C HIS A 123 -15.01 13.41 -29.92
N LYS A 124 -14.73 12.57 -28.91
CA LYS A 124 -15.78 11.98 -28.04
C LYS A 124 -16.61 13.06 -27.33
N VAL A 125 -15.97 14.12 -26.82
CA VAL A 125 -16.65 15.27 -26.18
C VAL A 125 -17.55 16.00 -27.19
N GLN A 126 -17.07 16.22 -28.42
CA GLN A 126 -17.88 16.84 -29.49
C GLN A 126 -19.11 15.99 -29.85
N VAL A 127 -18.94 14.66 -29.99
CA VAL A 127 -20.05 13.73 -30.25
C VAL A 127 -21.06 13.76 -29.11
N MET A 128 -20.62 13.66 -27.85
CA MET A 128 -21.52 13.77 -26.68
C MET A 128 -22.22 15.14 -26.59
N GLY A 129 -21.56 16.22 -27.01
CA GLY A 129 -22.17 17.55 -27.13
C GLY A 129 -23.32 17.56 -28.13
N SER A 130 -23.13 16.96 -29.31
CA SER A 130 -24.17 16.85 -30.33
C SER A 130 -25.35 15.96 -29.88
N GLU A 131 -25.07 14.84 -29.22
CA GLU A 131 -26.10 13.93 -28.71
C GLU A 131 -26.89 14.54 -27.55
N LYS A 132 -26.23 15.28 -26.65
CA LYS A 132 -26.90 16.09 -25.63
C LYS A 132 -27.87 17.10 -26.26
N SER A 133 -27.44 17.82 -27.29
CA SER A 133 -28.31 18.75 -28.02
C SER A 133 -29.51 18.05 -28.67
N ARG A 134 -29.30 16.87 -29.26
CA ARG A 134 -30.37 16.03 -29.84
C ARG A 134 -31.37 15.57 -28.78
N ILE A 135 -30.90 15.15 -27.60
CA ILE A 135 -31.74 14.74 -26.47
C ILE A 135 -32.55 15.91 -25.92
N CYS A 136 -31.95 17.10 -25.77
CA CYS A 136 -32.68 18.30 -25.38
C CYS A 136 -33.81 18.63 -26.37
N GLN A 137 -33.53 18.63 -27.68
CA GLN A 137 -34.53 18.87 -28.71
C GLN A 137 -35.66 17.82 -28.69
N MET A 138 -35.34 16.55 -28.44
CA MET A 138 -36.37 15.51 -28.27
C MET A 138 -37.23 15.73 -27.02
N LEU A 139 -36.64 16.20 -25.92
CA LEU A 139 -37.37 16.51 -24.68
C LEU A 139 -38.29 17.72 -24.87
N ASP A 140 -37.81 18.80 -25.51
CA ASP A 140 -38.63 19.96 -25.86
C ASP A 140 -39.82 19.57 -26.72
N ASN A 141 -39.59 18.77 -27.78
CA ASN A 141 -40.66 18.23 -28.62
C ASN A 141 -41.69 17.42 -27.81
N LYS A 142 -41.25 16.57 -26.87
CA LYS A 142 -42.17 15.83 -25.99
C LYS A 142 -42.92 16.72 -25.00
N CYS A 143 -42.33 17.83 -24.56
CA CYS A 143 -43.04 18.85 -23.77
C CYS A 143 -44.11 19.61 -24.60
N TYR A 144 -43.88 19.80 -25.91
CA TYR A 144 -44.92 20.33 -26.82
C TYR A 144 -46.03 19.32 -27.08
N GLU A 145 -45.71 18.06 -27.38
CA GLU A 145 -46.70 16.97 -27.55
C GLU A 145 -47.58 16.82 -26.29
N PHE A 146 -46.95 16.74 -25.11
CA PHE A 146 -47.67 16.64 -23.84
C PHE A 146 -48.64 17.81 -23.62
N ARG A 147 -48.23 19.04 -23.96
CA ARG A 147 -49.08 20.23 -23.88
C ARG A 147 -50.27 20.16 -24.84
N GLY A 148 -50.07 19.60 -26.04
CA GLY A 148 -51.14 19.32 -27.01
C GLY A 148 -52.16 18.33 -26.45
N CYS A 149 -51.71 17.14 -26.03
CA CYS A 149 -52.58 16.13 -25.42
C CYS A 149 -53.30 16.63 -24.15
N GLN A 150 -52.66 17.51 -23.37
CA GLN A 150 -53.30 18.15 -22.21
C GLN A 150 -54.42 19.12 -22.64
N GLN A 151 -54.25 19.88 -23.72
CA GLN A 151 -55.31 20.75 -24.25
C GLN A 151 -56.47 19.93 -24.84
N GLU A 152 -56.17 18.85 -25.56
CA GLU A 152 -57.18 17.90 -26.07
C GLU A 152 -57.98 17.25 -24.92
N LEU A 153 -57.31 16.91 -23.82
CA LEU A 153 -57.95 16.35 -22.62
C LEU A 153 -58.90 17.35 -21.94
N GLU A 154 -58.51 18.63 -21.79
CA GLU A 154 -59.41 19.64 -21.23
C GLU A 154 -60.58 19.96 -22.17
N GLN A 155 -60.37 19.95 -23.50
CA GLN A 155 -61.45 20.08 -24.47
C GLN A 155 -62.44 18.90 -24.37
N ALA A 156 -61.95 17.66 -24.32
CA ALA A 156 -62.79 16.47 -24.19
C ALA A 156 -63.60 16.47 -22.87
N LYS A 157 -63.04 16.98 -21.77
CA LYS A 157 -63.77 17.20 -20.51
C LYS A 157 -64.88 18.25 -20.65
N ALA A 158 -64.60 19.36 -21.35
CA ALA A 158 -65.59 20.40 -21.61
C ALA A 158 -66.76 19.87 -22.46
N ASP A 159 -66.46 19.11 -23.51
CA ASP A 159 -67.47 18.48 -24.37
C ASP A 159 -68.28 17.42 -23.64
N LEU A 160 -67.65 16.61 -22.77
CA LEU A 160 -68.35 15.66 -21.90
C LEU A 160 -69.29 16.37 -20.92
N SER A 161 -68.87 17.51 -20.34
CA SER A 161 -69.73 18.34 -19.49
C SER A 161 -70.91 18.98 -20.27
N ALA A 162 -70.67 19.37 -21.53
CA ALA A 162 -71.71 19.84 -22.44
C ALA A 162 -72.70 18.73 -22.86
N LEU A 163 -72.25 17.47 -22.91
CA LEU A 163 -73.12 16.30 -23.12
C LEU A 163 -73.89 15.91 -21.86
N GLU A 164 -73.27 15.96 -20.67
CA GLU A 164 -73.95 15.73 -19.39
C GLU A 164 -75.07 16.75 -19.15
N THR A 165 -74.83 18.03 -19.43
CA THR A 165 -75.82 19.09 -19.23
C THR A 165 -77.00 18.94 -20.21
N LYS A 166 -76.73 18.59 -21.48
CA LYS A 166 -77.76 18.18 -22.45
C LYS A 166 -78.55 16.95 -22.00
N LEU A 167 -77.86 15.90 -21.51
CA LEU A 167 -78.50 14.68 -21.02
C LEU A 167 -79.43 14.96 -19.82
N LYS A 168 -78.98 15.78 -18.86
CA LYS A 168 -79.80 16.22 -17.70
C LYS A 168 -81.03 17.02 -18.15
N TRP A 169 -80.90 17.85 -19.20
CA TRP A 169 -82.02 18.58 -19.78
C TRP A 169 -83.03 17.63 -20.46
N SER A 170 -82.58 16.74 -21.35
CA SER A 170 -83.44 15.76 -22.02
C SER A 170 -84.11 14.79 -21.03
N GLN A 171 -83.40 14.37 -19.98
CA GLN A 171 -83.97 13.52 -18.92
C GLN A 171 -85.09 14.25 -18.15
N ASN A 172 -84.97 15.57 -17.94
CA ASN A 172 -86.01 16.35 -17.31
C ASN A 172 -87.19 16.62 -18.26
N SER A 173 -86.94 16.86 -19.56
CA SER A 173 -87.99 16.96 -20.58
C SER A 173 -88.82 15.66 -20.66
N LEU A 174 -88.15 14.51 -20.68
CA LEU A 174 -88.81 13.20 -20.68
C LEU A 174 -89.62 12.96 -19.39
N LYS A 175 -89.13 13.40 -18.21
CA LYS A 175 -89.92 13.35 -16.97
C LYS A 175 -91.20 14.18 -17.06
N THR A 176 -91.14 15.38 -17.66
CA THR A 176 -92.33 16.21 -17.86
C THR A 176 -93.30 15.62 -18.89
N GLU A 177 -92.81 15.01 -19.98
CA GLU A 177 -93.65 14.31 -20.95
C GLU A 177 -94.33 13.08 -20.35
N VAL A 178 -93.60 12.27 -19.57
CA VAL A 178 -94.16 11.11 -18.84
C VAL A 178 -95.22 11.54 -17.82
N GLN A 179 -95.03 12.65 -17.12
CA GLN A 179 -96.02 13.19 -16.19
C GLN A 179 -97.27 13.69 -16.94
N LEU A 180 -97.10 14.43 -18.04
CA LEU A 180 -98.21 14.85 -18.90
C LEU A 180 -98.98 13.66 -19.49
N HIS A 181 -98.28 12.61 -19.96
CA HIS A 181 -98.91 11.39 -20.46
C HIS A 181 -99.71 10.68 -19.37
N LYS A 182 -99.23 10.67 -18.13
CA LYS A 182 -99.96 10.10 -16.99
C LYS A 182 -101.24 10.88 -16.67
N GLU A 183 -101.20 12.21 -16.78
CA GLU A 183 -102.38 13.07 -16.62
C GLU A 183 -103.38 12.92 -17.78
N THR A 184 -102.92 12.77 -19.03
CA THR A 184 -103.82 12.48 -20.17
C THR A 184 -104.40 11.08 -20.09
N GLN A 185 -103.65 10.08 -19.63
CA GLN A 185 -104.18 8.73 -19.40
C GLN A 185 -105.30 8.75 -18.36
N SER A 186 -105.09 9.39 -17.21
CA SER A 186 -106.12 9.52 -16.17
C SER A 186 -107.40 10.18 -16.68
N ARG A 187 -107.30 11.16 -17.60
CA ARG A 187 -108.46 11.78 -18.27
C ARG A 187 -109.10 10.87 -19.31
N LEU A 188 -108.31 10.07 -20.03
CA LEU A 188 -108.82 9.07 -20.98
C LEU A 188 -109.61 7.99 -20.23
N ASP A 189 -109.11 7.52 -19.09
CA ASP A 189 -109.77 6.52 -18.24
C ASP A 189 -111.10 7.07 -17.68
N GLU A 190 -111.13 8.33 -17.22
CA GLU A 190 -112.37 9.02 -16.83
C GLU A 190 -113.40 9.13 -17.97
N MET A 191 -112.95 9.48 -19.17
CA MET A 191 -113.85 9.63 -20.33
C MET A 191 -114.33 8.27 -20.84
N THR A 192 -113.48 7.24 -20.79
CA THR A 192 -113.83 5.86 -21.12
C THR A 192 -114.89 5.33 -20.16
N LYS A 193 -114.74 5.62 -18.85
CA LYS A 193 -115.76 5.29 -17.86
C LYS A 193 -117.11 5.96 -18.17
N LYS A 194 -117.12 7.27 -18.46
CA LYS A 194 -118.35 7.99 -18.86
C LYS A 194 -119.01 7.41 -20.13
N CYS A 195 -118.21 6.88 -21.07
CA CYS A 195 -118.71 6.19 -22.25
C CYS A 195 -119.33 4.82 -21.91
N GLN A 196 -118.74 4.07 -20.96
CA GLN A 196 -119.34 2.83 -20.45
C GLN A 196 -120.65 3.11 -19.71
N ASP A 197 -120.65 4.08 -18.78
CA ASP A 197 -121.83 4.51 -18.02
C ASP A 197 -123.00 4.89 -18.97
N ALA A 198 -122.70 5.48 -20.14
CA ALA A 198 -123.66 5.80 -21.19
C ALA A 198 -124.08 4.60 -22.06
N SER A 199 -123.18 3.66 -22.33
CA SER A 199 -123.50 2.40 -23.04
C SER A 199 -124.48 1.55 -22.24
N ASP A 200 -124.28 1.46 -20.92
CA ASP A 200 -125.13 0.66 -20.03
C ASP A 200 -126.55 1.23 -19.94
N GLN A 201 -126.70 2.56 -20.02
CA GLN A 201 -128.00 3.25 -20.15
C GLN A 201 -128.72 2.91 -21.47
N ILE A 202 -127.98 2.76 -22.57
CA ILE A 202 -128.53 2.38 -23.89
C ILE A 202 -128.96 0.91 -23.90
N GLU A 203 -128.19 0.01 -23.26
CA GLU A 203 -128.58 -1.40 -23.06
C GLU A 203 -129.89 -1.52 -22.26
N GLN A 204 -130.06 -0.71 -21.20
CA GLN A 204 -131.30 -0.72 -20.41
C GLN A 204 -132.51 -0.26 -21.23
N ALA A 205 -132.41 0.90 -21.91
CA ALA A 205 -133.50 1.40 -22.76
C ALA A 205 -133.89 0.41 -23.89
N LYS A 206 -132.92 -0.38 -24.37
CA LYS A 206 -133.14 -1.43 -25.38
C LYS A 206 -133.91 -2.64 -24.83
N LYS A 207 -133.73 -3.01 -23.55
CA LYS A 207 -134.55 -4.04 -22.88
C LYS A 207 -135.99 -3.57 -22.75
N ASP A 208 -136.20 -2.35 -22.26
CA ASP A 208 -137.52 -1.78 -22.01
C ASP A 208 -138.35 -1.73 -23.32
N ALA A 209 -137.72 -1.33 -24.44
CA ALA A 209 -138.32 -1.38 -25.76
C ALA A 209 -138.65 -2.82 -26.25
N GLN A 210 -137.82 -3.80 -25.91
CA GLN A 210 -138.01 -5.19 -26.34
C GLN A 210 -139.14 -5.92 -25.57
N GLU A 211 -139.50 -5.46 -24.37
CA GLU A 211 -140.70 -5.92 -23.67
C GLU A 211 -141.98 -5.29 -24.26
N SER A 212 -141.94 -4.01 -24.63
CA SER A 212 -143.09 -3.34 -25.28
C SER A 212 -143.45 -3.90 -26.67
N ILE A 213 -142.54 -4.62 -27.34
CA ILE A 213 -142.83 -5.30 -28.61
C ILE A 213 -143.52 -6.66 -28.38
N LYS A 214 -143.25 -7.33 -27.25
CA LYS A 214 -143.83 -8.65 -26.93
C LYS A 214 -145.31 -8.58 -26.55
N SER A 215 -145.78 -7.46 -26.02
CA SER A 215 -147.20 -7.23 -25.70
C SER A 215 -148.06 -6.91 -26.94
N PHE A 216 -147.45 -6.57 -28.08
CA PHE A 216 -148.17 -6.16 -29.30
C PHE A 216 -148.65 -7.35 -30.15
N HIS A 217 -147.92 -8.47 -30.15
CA HIS A 217 -148.20 -9.63 -31.03
C HIS A 217 -149.21 -10.64 -30.46
N SER A 218 -150.19 -10.19 -29.69
CA SER A 218 -151.21 -11.05 -29.05
C SER A 218 -152.64 -10.54 -29.21
N SER A 219 -153.02 -10.05 -30.42
CA SER A 219 -154.38 -9.62 -30.72
C SER A 219 -154.81 -9.87 -32.18
N GLN A 220 -155.98 -10.51 -32.34
CA GLN A 220 -156.90 -10.61 -33.48
C GLN A 220 -156.42 -11.12 -34.86
N ASP A 221 -156.65 -12.43 -35.06
CA ASP A 221 -157.66 -13.01 -35.96
C ASP A 221 -158.00 -12.43 -37.37
N ASN A 222 -157.91 -13.34 -38.35
CA ASN A 222 -158.98 -13.81 -39.24
C ASN A 222 -160.18 -12.91 -39.61
N ARG A 223 -160.43 -12.79 -40.93
CA ARG A 223 -161.56 -13.42 -41.71
C ARG A 223 -161.82 -12.56 -42.97
N ALA A 224 -161.43 -12.97 -44.19
CA ALA A 224 -162.09 -13.92 -45.09
C ALA A 224 -163.51 -13.51 -45.56
N HIS A 225 -163.92 -14.00 -46.75
CA HIS A 225 -165.29 -14.02 -47.31
C HIS A 225 -165.76 -12.89 -48.26
N VAL A 226 -165.07 -12.69 -49.39
CA VAL A 226 -165.72 -12.25 -50.66
C VAL A 226 -165.33 -13.20 -51.81
N LEU A 227 -165.65 -14.48 -51.62
CA LEU A 227 -165.45 -15.55 -52.61
C LEU A 227 -166.80 -15.88 -53.28
N ASP A 228 -167.28 -14.99 -54.16
CA ASP A 228 -168.44 -15.30 -55.03
C ASP A 228 -168.50 -14.52 -56.36
N GLN A 229 -167.52 -13.65 -56.64
CA GLN A 229 -167.35 -13.01 -57.96
C GLN A 229 -166.20 -13.66 -58.78
N GLN A 230 -165.54 -14.67 -58.20
CA GLN A 230 -164.49 -15.47 -58.84
C GLN A 230 -165.08 -16.66 -59.61
N LEU A 231 -165.29 -16.50 -60.93
CA LEU A 231 -165.34 -17.66 -61.86
C LEU A 231 -165.14 -17.29 -63.32
N LYS A 232 -165.52 -16.07 -63.74
CA LYS A 232 -165.29 -15.59 -65.13
C LYS A 232 -164.00 -14.78 -65.27
N GLU A 233 -163.63 -13.98 -64.26
CA GLU A 233 -162.31 -13.36 -64.18
C GLU A 233 -161.20 -14.42 -64.07
N LEU A 234 -161.46 -15.54 -63.37
CA LEU A 234 -160.50 -16.63 -63.16
C LEU A 234 -159.93 -17.24 -64.45
N GLN A 235 -160.59 -17.09 -65.61
CA GLN A 235 -160.09 -17.65 -66.88
C GLN A 235 -159.17 -16.68 -67.65
N ALA A 236 -159.38 -15.36 -67.51
CA ALA A 236 -158.46 -14.34 -68.03
C ALA A 236 -157.28 -14.11 -67.07
N ALA A 237 -157.58 -14.07 -65.76
CA ALA A 237 -156.58 -14.02 -64.70
C ALA A 237 -155.62 -15.22 -64.75
N LEU A 238 -156.01 -16.39 -65.26
CA LEU A 238 -155.10 -17.54 -65.44
C LEU A 238 -154.01 -17.28 -66.50
N ILE A 239 -154.26 -16.41 -67.49
CA ILE A 239 -153.27 -16.02 -68.49
C ILE A 239 -152.36 -14.92 -67.94
N LEU A 240 -152.93 -13.92 -67.25
CA LEU A 240 -152.15 -12.89 -66.57
C LEU A 240 -151.31 -13.46 -65.42
N LEU A 241 -151.83 -14.40 -64.62
CA LEU A 241 -151.07 -15.13 -63.60
C LEU A 241 -150.01 -16.05 -64.21
N LYS A 242 -150.17 -16.52 -65.46
CA LYS A 242 -149.09 -17.25 -66.15
C LYS A 242 -147.96 -16.31 -66.51
N HIS A 243 -148.23 -15.15 -67.09
CA HIS A 243 -147.19 -14.17 -67.39
C HIS A 243 -146.59 -13.54 -66.12
N GLU A 244 -147.38 -13.16 -65.12
CA GLU A 244 -146.85 -12.75 -63.81
C GLU A 244 -146.02 -13.84 -63.14
N LYS A 245 -146.38 -15.12 -63.29
CA LYS A 245 -145.58 -16.24 -62.78
C LYS A 245 -144.30 -16.43 -63.60
N GLU A 246 -144.34 -16.27 -64.92
CA GLU A 246 -143.15 -16.27 -65.77
C GLU A 246 -142.22 -15.09 -65.47
N ASP A 247 -142.76 -13.90 -65.21
CA ASP A 247 -142.01 -12.70 -64.82
C ASP A 247 -141.44 -12.83 -63.41
N LYS A 248 -142.23 -13.31 -62.44
CA LYS A 248 -141.75 -13.61 -61.08
C LYS A 248 -140.74 -14.76 -61.09
N GLU A 249 -140.89 -15.77 -61.95
CA GLU A 249 -139.88 -16.80 -62.16
C GLU A 249 -138.61 -16.26 -62.83
N GLN A 250 -138.71 -15.36 -63.81
CA GLN A 250 -137.56 -14.69 -64.43
C GLN A 250 -136.85 -13.80 -63.41
N GLN A 251 -137.59 -13.09 -62.57
CA GLN A 251 -137.05 -12.26 -61.49
C GLN A 251 -136.40 -13.13 -60.40
N ILE A 252 -137.00 -14.27 -60.03
CA ILE A 252 -136.38 -15.26 -59.14
C ILE A 252 -135.11 -15.85 -59.78
N LYS A 253 -135.12 -16.23 -61.06
CA LYS A 253 -133.93 -16.72 -61.79
C LYS A 253 -132.83 -15.66 -61.85
N SER A 254 -133.19 -14.39 -62.06
CA SER A 254 -132.27 -13.24 -62.04
C SER A 254 -131.68 -13.01 -60.65
N LEU A 255 -132.50 -12.99 -59.60
CA LEU A 255 -132.06 -12.85 -58.21
C LEU A 255 -131.21 -14.04 -57.75
N HIS A 256 -131.54 -15.27 -58.18
CA HIS A 256 -130.75 -16.46 -57.91
C HIS A 256 -129.37 -16.35 -58.57
N SER A 257 -129.30 -15.96 -59.84
CA SER A 257 -128.02 -15.72 -60.53
C SER A 257 -127.21 -14.56 -59.91
N GLN A 258 -127.87 -13.53 -59.37
CA GLN A 258 -127.20 -12.46 -58.61
C GLN A 258 -126.67 -12.98 -57.26
N LEU A 259 -127.43 -13.83 -56.57
CA LEU A 259 -127.05 -14.44 -55.30
C LEU A 259 -125.88 -15.42 -55.48
N GLU A 260 -125.89 -16.26 -56.52
CA GLU A 260 -124.75 -17.09 -56.93
C GLU A 260 -123.50 -16.23 -57.21
N LYS A 261 -123.65 -15.14 -57.97
CA LYS A 261 -122.55 -14.18 -58.26
C LYS A 261 -122.03 -13.44 -57.04
N LEU A 262 -122.82 -13.32 -55.97
CA LEU A 262 -122.38 -12.77 -54.69
C LEU A 262 -121.71 -13.83 -53.82
N GLN A 263 -122.23 -15.07 -53.81
CA GLN A 263 -121.62 -16.21 -53.11
C GLN A 263 -120.23 -16.57 -53.69
N THR A 264 -120.05 -16.56 -55.01
CA THR A 264 -118.74 -16.77 -55.63
C THR A 264 -117.78 -15.64 -55.24
N LYS A 265 -118.15 -14.38 -55.43
CA LYS A 265 -117.33 -13.23 -55.00
C LYS A 265 -116.97 -13.28 -53.50
N GLN A 266 -117.90 -13.67 -52.63
CA GLN A 266 -117.62 -13.82 -51.20
C GLN A 266 -116.59 -14.93 -50.95
N LYS A 267 -116.71 -16.07 -51.63
CA LYS A 267 -115.74 -17.16 -51.56
C LYS A 267 -114.36 -16.73 -52.07
N ASP A 268 -114.32 -16.01 -53.19
CA ASP A 268 -113.08 -15.56 -53.82
C ASP A 268 -112.35 -14.56 -52.91
N MET A 269 -113.06 -13.55 -52.35
CA MET A 269 -112.49 -12.63 -51.36
C MET A 269 -112.04 -13.33 -50.07
N LEU A 270 -112.73 -14.38 -49.62
CA LEU A 270 -112.28 -15.18 -48.48
C LEU A 270 -111.01 -15.98 -48.81
N GLN A 271 -110.86 -16.49 -50.04
CA GLN A 271 -109.63 -17.15 -50.47
C GLN A 271 -108.46 -16.16 -50.60
N GLU A 272 -108.70 -14.97 -51.15
CA GLU A 272 -107.72 -13.88 -51.20
C GLU A 272 -107.29 -13.42 -49.80
N ASN A 273 -108.24 -13.20 -48.88
CA ASN A 273 -107.93 -12.81 -47.50
C ASN A 273 -107.09 -13.86 -46.77
N ASN A 274 -107.42 -15.15 -46.92
CA ASN A 274 -106.61 -16.25 -46.38
C ASN A 274 -105.20 -16.28 -46.98
N ALA A 275 -105.05 -16.07 -48.29
CA ALA A 275 -103.75 -16.03 -48.96
C ALA A 275 -102.90 -14.83 -48.49
N LEU A 276 -103.51 -13.65 -48.32
CA LEU A 276 -102.86 -12.47 -47.77
C LEU A 276 -102.44 -12.68 -46.32
N SER A 277 -103.31 -13.27 -45.49
CA SER A 277 -103.00 -13.61 -44.09
C SER A 277 -101.80 -14.57 -43.97
N LEU A 278 -101.76 -15.62 -44.79
CA LEU A 278 -100.60 -16.52 -44.89
C LEU A 278 -99.33 -15.80 -45.37
N LYS A 279 -99.45 -14.83 -46.29
CA LYS A 279 -98.28 -14.06 -46.74
C LYS A 279 -97.78 -13.08 -45.67
N VAL A 280 -98.66 -12.47 -44.88
CA VAL A 280 -98.28 -11.67 -43.70
C VAL A 280 -97.52 -12.54 -42.69
N GLN A 281 -98.06 -13.69 -42.29
CA GLN A 281 -97.39 -14.64 -41.38
C GLN A 281 -96.04 -15.18 -41.92
N HIS A 282 -95.85 -15.17 -43.24
CA HIS A 282 -94.55 -15.48 -43.84
C HIS A 282 -93.58 -14.31 -43.65
N LEU A 283 -93.97 -13.10 -44.06
CA LEU A 283 -93.14 -11.90 -43.93
C LEU A 283 -92.81 -11.55 -42.46
N GLU A 284 -93.71 -11.82 -41.51
CA GLU A 284 -93.45 -11.64 -40.08
C GLU A 284 -92.37 -12.60 -39.55
N ARG A 285 -92.36 -13.86 -40.01
CA ARG A 285 -91.29 -14.82 -39.70
C ARG A 285 -89.97 -14.38 -40.33
N ASP A 286 -89.98 -13.99 -41.60
CA ASP A 286 -88.79 -13.52 -42.32
C ASP A 286 -88.19 -12.27 -41.62
N ARG A 287 -89.06 -11.38 -41.12
CA ARG A 287 -88.69 -10.20 -40.33
C ARG A 287 -88.05 -10.59 -38.99
N LEU A 288 -88.67 -11.49 -38.24
CA LEU A 288 -88.16 -11.98 -36.94
C LEU A 288 -86.82 -12.72 -37.08
N GLU A 289 -86.69 -13.58 -38.09
CA GLU A 289 -85.41 -14.24 -38.40
C GLU A 289 -84.31 -13.24 -38.76
N SER A 290 -84.65 -12.20 -39.52
CA SER A 290 -83.70 -11.14 -39.89
C SER A 290 -83.31 -10.28 -38.69
N GLU A 291 -84.26 -9.97 -37.80
CA GLU A 291 -84.04 -9.24 -36.55
C GLU A 291 -83.16 -10.04 -35.58
N GLN A 292 -83.36 -11.37 -35.47
CA GLN A 292 -82.49 -12.26 -34.70
C GLN A 292 -81.07 -12.29 -35.28
N LYS A 293 -80.92 -12.54 -36.60
CA LYS A 293 -79.61 -12.55 -37.28
C LYS A 293 -78.86 -11.22 -37.09
N LEU A 294 -79.56 -10.08 -37.13
CA LEU A 294 -78.99 -8.76 -36.83
C LEU A 294 -78.60 -8.58 -35.36
N SER A 295 -79.29 -9.22 -34.41
CA SER A 295 -78.89 -9.26 -33.01
C SER A 295 -77.61 -10.09 -32.81
N ASP A 296 -77.54 -11.26 -33.43
CA ASP A 296 -76.37 -12.16 -33.36
C ASP A 296 -75.12 -11.51 -33.98
N PHE A 297 -75.27 -10.84 -35.13
CA PHE A 297 -74.18 -10.08 -35.75
C PHE A 297 -73.72 -8.88 -34.91
N LYS A 298 -74.63 -8.19 -34.21
CA LYS A 298 -74.25 -7.12 -33.26
C LYS A 298 -73.44 -7.68 -32.10
N ALA A 299 -73.92 -8.74 -31.44
CA ALA A 299 -73.20 -9.39 -30.34
C ALA A 299 -71.80 -9.88 -30.77
N CYS A 300 -71.68 -10.43 -31.98
CA CYS A 300 -70.38 -10.82 -32.55
C CYS A 300 -69.47 -9.59 -32.79
N ALA A 301 -70.00 -8.49 -33.32
CA ALA A 301 -69.26 -7.25 -33.55
C ALA A 301 -68.92 -6.47 -32.26
N ASP A 302 -69.67 -6.66 -31.17
CA ASP A 302 -69.34 -6.16 -29.83
C ASP A 302 -68.21 -7.01 -29.21
N GLN A 303 -68.30 -8.34 -29.29
CA GLN A 303 -67.24 -9.25 -28.82
C GLN A 303 -65.91 -9.00 -29.56
N GLN A 304 -65.94 -8.90 -30.89
CA GLN A 304 -64.73 -8.60 -31.69
C GLN A 304 -64.11 -7.25 -31.32
N ARG A 305 -64.91 -6.24 -30.94
CA ARG A 305 -64.39 -4.95 -30.44
C ARG A 305 -63.72 -5.10 -29.07
N GLN A 306 -64.29 -5.90 -28.17
CA GLN A 306 -63.65 -6.21 -26.89
C GLN A 306 -62.34 -6.97 -27.10
N ASP A 307 -62.34 -8.02 -27.93
CA ASP A 307 -61.14 -8.82 -28.25
C ASP A 307 -60.01 -7.95 -28.84
N CYS A 308 -60.37 -6.99 -29.72
CA CYS A 308 -59.41 -6.03 -30.28
C CYS A 308 -58.84 -5.08 -29.20
N ALA A 309 -59.66 -4.57 -28.28
CA ALA A 309 -59.20 -3.71 -27.19
C ALA A 309 -58.28 -4.48 -26.22
N ASP A 310 -58.66 -5.72 -25.89
CA ASP A 310 -57.87 -6.67 -25.10
C ASP A 310 -56.50 -6.95 -25.72
N LEU A 311 -56.46 -7.16 -27.04
CA LEU A 311 -55.21 -7.38 -27.79
C LEU A 311 -54.36 -6.10 -27.84
N GLN A 312 -54.95 -4.92 -28.05
CA GLN A 312 -54.22 -3.65 -27.97
C GLN A 312 -53.60 -3.41 -26.58
N ALA A 313 -54.33 -3.68 -25.51
CA ALA A 313 -53.82 -3.60 -24.14
C ALA A 313 -52.65 -4.57 -23.89
N LYS A 314 -52.76 -5.81 -24.38
CA LYS A 314 -51.67 -6.82 -24.32
C LYS A 314 -50.45 -6.38 -25.14
N THR A 315 -50.64 -5.75 -26.31
CA THR A 315 -49.53 -5.21 -27.12
C THR A 315 -48.82 -4.05 -26.41
N ALA A 316 -49.57 -3.09 -25.86
CA ALA A 316 -49.00 -1.97 -25.11
C ALA A 316 -48.18 -2.44 -23.89
N LEU A 317 -48.68 -3.44 -23.15
CA LEU A 317 -47.95 -4.06 -22.05
C LEU A 317 -46.66 -4.76 -22.52
N LEU A 318 -46.70 -5.48 -23.65
CA LEU A 318 -45.52 -6.10 -24.24
C LEU A 318 -44.46 -5.07 -24.67
N ASP A 319 -44.88 -3.91 -25.21
CA ASP A 319 -43.94 -2.84 -25.59
C ASP A 319 -43.37 -2.11 -24.37
N GLN A 320 -44.14 -1.95 -23.29
CA GLN A 320 -43.63 -1.49 -22.00
C GLN A 320 -42.59 -2.46 -21.42
N LEU A 321 -42.85 -3.78 -21.47
CA LEU A 321 -41.92 -4.82 -21.01
C LEU A 321 -40.64 -4.87 -21.87
N LYS A 322 -40.73 -4.68 -23.19
CA LYS A 322 -39.55 -4.54 -24.08
C LYS A 322 -38.70 -3.32 -23.69
N LEU A 323 -39.34 -2.19 -23.38
CA LEU A 323 -38.63 -0.97 -22.96
C LEU A 323 -37.92 -1.17 -21.60
N GLN A 324 -38.60 -1.80 -20.63
CA GLN A 324 -37.98 -2.18 -19.36
C GLN A 324 -36.79 -3.12 -19.57
N LEU A 325 -36.97 -4.21 -20.34
CA LEU A 325 -35.88 -5.14 -20.67
C LEU A 325 -34.69 -4.46 -21.34
N LYS A 326 -34.93 -3.49 -22.24
CA LYS A 326 -33.88 -2.71 -22.88
C LYS A 326 -33.13 -1.83 -21.86
N ASN A 327 -33.84 -1.15 -20.98
CA ASN A 327 -33.23 -0.32 -19.92
C ASN A 327 -32.40 -1.18 -18.94
N GLU A 328 -32.88 -2.37 -18.57
CA GLU A 328 -32.14 -3.31 -17.73
C GLU A 328 -30.91 -3.87 -18.45
N GLN A 329 -30.97 -4.12 -19.76
CA GLN A 329 -29.80 -4.51 -20.56
C GLN A 329 -28.76 -3.38 -20.68
N GLU A 330 -29.19 -2.12 -20.74
CA GLU A 330 -28.31 -0.95 -20.79
C GLU A 330 -27.65 -0.68 -19.43
N GLN A 331 -28.39 -0.81 -18.33
CA GLN A 331 -27.83 -0.80 -16.97
C GLN A 331 -26.84 -1.95 -16.75
N ASN A 332 -27.17 -3.18 -17.16
CA ASN A 332 -26.26 -4.32 -17.04
C ASN A 332 -24.96 -4.12 -17.85
N LYS A 333 -25.01 -3.47 -19.02
CA LYS A 333 -23.79 -3.10 -19.76
C LYS A 333 -22.94 -2.11 -18.99
N ALA A 334 -23.53 -1.01 -18.50
CA ALA A 334 -22.83 -0.01 -17.70
C ALA A 334 -22.19 -0.60 -16.43
N CYS A 335 -22.89 -1.50 -15.73
CA CYS A 335 -22.34 -2.21 -14.57
C CYS A 335 -21.18 -3.15 -14.97
N ASN A 336 -21.27 -3.88 -16.09
CA ASN A 336 -20.17 -4.72 -16.57
C ASN A 336 -18.95 -3.89 -17.00
N GLU A 337 -19.14 -2.73 -17.61
CA GLU A 337 -18.06 -1.79 -17.94
C GLU A 337 -17.38 -1.26 -16.67
N GLN A 338 -18.13 -0.86 -15.64
CA GLN A 338 -17.59 -0.48 -14.34
C GLN A 338 -16.81 -1.62 -13.67
N ILE A 339 -17.34 -2.85 -13.69
CA ILE A 339 -16.65 -4.04 -13.17
C ILE A 339 -15.35 -4.31 -13.96
N SER A 340 -15.33 -4.07 -15.28
CA SER A 340 -14.13 -4.20 -16.10
C SER A 340 -13.07 -3.16 -15.72
N LEU A 341 -13.47 -1.91 -15.51
CA LEU A 341 -12.57 -0.82 -15.08
C LEU A 341 -12.01 -1.06 -13.67
N LEU A 342 -12.84 -1.55 -12.74
CA LEU A 342 -12.39 -1.94 -11.39
C LEU A 342 -11.41 -3.12 -11.43
N LYS A 343 -11.64 -4.12 -12.29
CA LYS A 343 -10.69 -5.23 -12.49
C LYS A 343 -9.37 -4.78 -13.07
N GLN A 344 -9.38 -3.88 -14.06
CA GLN A 344 -8.17 -3.28 -14.61
C GLN A 344 -7.40 -2.52 -13.53
N ARG A 345 -8.07 -1.62 -12.79
CA ARG A 345 -7.46 -0.83 -11.71
C ARG A 345 -6.87 -1.71 -10.60
N ASN A 346 -7.52 -2.83 -10.27
CA ASN A 346 -6.97 -3.78 -9.29
C ASN A 346 -5.71 -4.47 -9.82
N ALA A 347 -5.67 -4.88 -11.10
CA ALA A 347 -4.48 -5.47 -11.71
C ALA A 347 -3.31 -4.47 -11.80
N GLU A 348 -3.59 -3.19 -12.07
CA GLU A 348 -2.62 -2.10 -12.03
C GLU A 348 -2.06 -1.91 -10.61
N LEU A 349 -2.92 -1.90 -9.58
CA LEU A 349 -2.50 -1.80 -8.18
C LEU A 349 -1.72 -3.04 -7.69
N GLU A 350 -2.08 -4.24 -8.14
CA GLU A 350 -1.33 -5.46 -7.85
C GLU A 350 0.07 -5.42 -8.46
N ALA A 351 0.21 -4.92 -9.70
CA ALA A 351 1.51 -4.71 -10.34
C ALA A 351 2.36 -3.65 -9.61
N ASP A 352 1.77 -2.52 -9.20
CA ASP A 352 2.46 -1.50 -8.41
C ASP A 352 2.92 -2.04 -7.04
N ILE A 353 2.11 -2.87 -6.37
CA ILE A 353 2.48 -3.52 -5.11
C ILE A 353 3.65 -4.49 -5.30
N LEU A 354 3.67 -5.26 -6.39
CA LEU A 354 4.79 -6.15 -6.73
C LEU A 354 6.07 -5.34 -7.01
N ALA A 355 5.99 -4.30 -7.84
CA ALA A 355 7.13 -3.42 -8.12
C ALA A 355 7.63 -2.65 -6.88
N CYS A 356 6.77 -2.40 -5.89
CA CYS A 356 7.22 -1.87 -4.59
C CYS A 356 7.98 -2.92 -3.77
N ARG A 357 7.50 -4.17 -3.72
CA ARG A 357 8.18 -5.28 -3.03
C ARG A 357 9.53 -5.64 -3.66
N GLU A 358 9.65 -5.56 -4.97
CA GLU A 358 10.93 -5.76 -5.67
C GLU A 358 11.96 -4.70 -5.25
N ARG A 359 11.58 -3.41 -5.26
CA ARG A 359 12.44 -2.32 -4.75
C ARG A 359 12.76 -2.46 -3.27
N GLU A 360 11.80 -2.90 -2.44
CA GLU A 360 12.04 -3.18 -1.02
C GLU A 360 13.09 -4.29 -0.85
N ALA A 361 13.00 -5.37 -1.62
CA ALA A 361 13.99 -6.44 -1.63
C ALA A 361 15.38 -5.97 -2.11
N GLU A 362 15.45 -5.11 -3.13
CA GLU A 362 16.71 -4.47 -3.57
C GLU A 362 17.33 -3.60 -2.47
N LEU A 363 16.53 -2.76 -1.79
CA LEU A 363 17.00 -1.92 -0.68
C LEU A 363 17.45 -2.76 0.53
N LEU A 364 16.74 -3.85 0.85
CA LEU A 364 17.13 -4.79 1.91
C LEU A 364 18.43 -5.51 1.55
N LEU A 365 18.60 -5.97 0.31
CA LEU A 365 19.83 -6.61 -0.17
C LEU A 365 21.02 -5.62 -0.15
N PHE A 366 20.81 -4.37 -0.57
CA PHE A 366 21.83 -3.33 -0.46
C PHE A 366 22.21 -3.05 1.00
N THR A 367 21.22 -2.97 1.90
CA THR A 367 21.43 -2.77 3.34
C THR A 367 22.18 -3.96 3.97
N GLN A 368 21.87 -5.19 3.56
CA GLN A 368 22.61 -6.39 3.96
C GLN A 368 24.07 -6.34 3.51
N GLN A 369 24.34 -6.02 2.24
CA GLN A 369 25.71 -5.91 1.71
C GLN A 369 26.52 -4.79 2.37
N LEU A 370 25.88 -3.66 2.68
CA LEU A 370 26.51 -2.54 3.40
C LEU A 370 26.82 -2.93 4.86
N THR A 371 25.90 -3.63 5.52
CA THR A 371 26.09 -4.13 6.89
C THR A 371 27.21 -5.17 6.94
N GLU A 372 27.24 -6.11 6.00
CA GLU A 372 28.30 -7.12 5.90
C GLU A 372 29.67 -6.47 5.68
N LYS A 373 29.78 -5.47 4.79
CA LYS A 373 31.01 -4.70 4.60
C LYS A 373 31.44 -3.97 5.87
N ASN A 374 30.52 -3.35 6.60
CA ASN A 374 30.84 -2.70 7.88
C ASN A 374 31.34 -3.70 8.93
N VAL A 375 30.71 -4.87 9.06
CA VAL A 375 31.14 -5.92 10.00
C VAL A 375 32.52 -6.49 9.63
N ARG A 376 32.77 -6.72 8.33
CA ARG A 376 34.10 -7.14 7.83
C ARG A 376 35.17 -6.08 8.15
N LEU A 377 34.92 -4.81 7.82
CA LEU A 377 35.83 -3.70 8.10
C LEU A 377 36.08 -3.47 9.60
N GLN A 378 35.06 -3.65 10.46
CA GLN A 378 35.23 -3.59 11.92
C GLN A 378 36.07 -4.76 12.45
N SER A 379 35.90 -5.97 11.90
CA SER A 379 36.72 -7.14 12.23
C SER A 379 38.18 -6.92 11.81
N GLU A 380 38.41 -6.46 10.57
CA GLU A 380 39.74 -6.10 10.05
C GLU A 380 40.39 -4.99 10.87
N PHE A 381 39.66 -3.94 11.24
CA PHE A 381 40.14 -2.86 12.11
C PHE A 381 40.55 -3.40 13.49
N THR A 382 39.73 -4.25 14.11
CA THR A 382 40.02 -4.85 15.42
C THR A 382 41.24 -5.78 15.37
N ALA A 383 41.39 -6.54 14.28
CA ALA A 383 42.57 -7.38 14.04
C ALA A 383 43.84 -6.55 13.79
N LEU A 384 43.72 -5.38 13.14
CA LEU A 384 44.83 -4.45 12.95
C LEU A 384 45.21 -3.76 14.27
N GLU A 385 44.22 -3.31 15.05
CA GLU A 385 44.42 -2.65 16.33
C GLU A 385 45.10 -3.59 17.34
N THR A 386 44.60 -4.82 17.50
CA THR A 386 45.22 -5.82 18.39
C THR A 386 46.65 -6.15 17.96
N LYS A 387 46.95 -6.20 16.65
CA LYS A 387 48.31 -6.35 16.14
C LYS A 387 49.21 -5.14 16.43
N VAL A 388 48.67 -3.92 16.35
CA VAL A 388 49.39 -2.69 16.75
C VAL A 388 49.66 -2.68 18.25
N GLN A 389 48.72 -3.13 19.08
CA GLN A 389 48.91 -3.28 20.53
C GLN A 389 49.99 -4.33 20.85
N GLN A 390 50.01 -5.49 20.16
CA GLN A 390 51.06 -6.50 20.29
C GLN A 390 52.45 -5.94 19.93
N LEU A 391 52.59 -5.32 18.75
CA LEU A 391 53.85 -4.71 18.31
C LEU A 391 54.31 -3.57 19.23
N SER A 392 53.39 -2.82 19.84
CA SER A 392 53.69 -1.81 20.86
C SER A 392 54.26 -2.45 22.13
N CYS A 393 53.63 -3.52 22.63
CA CYS A 393 54.12 -4.29 23.77
C CYS A 393 55.53 -4.86 23.50
N GLU A 394 55.73 -5.52 22.35
CA GLU A 394 57.05 -6.01 21.90
C GLU A 394 58.08 -4.88 21.84
N GLN A 395 57.73 -3.72 21.26
CA GLN A 395 58.63 -2.57 21.20
C GLN A 395 58.99 -2.04 22.61
N THR A 396 58.06 -2.07 23.58
CA THR A 396 58.38 -1.66 24.96
C THR A 396 59.30 -2.67 25.67
N ILE A 397 59.14 -3.97 25.39
CA ILE A 397 60.01 -5.04 25.92
C ILE A 397 61.42 -4.92 25.32
N LEU A 398 61.53 -4.74 24.00
CA LEU A 398 62.80 -4.52 23.31
C LEU A 398 63.49 -3.23 23.79
N LYS A 399 62.76 -2.13 23.97
CA LYS A 399 63.30 -0.88 24.54
C LYS A 399 63.78 -1.04 25.98
N ARG A 400 63.13 -1.90 26.79
CA ARG A 400 63.61 -2.24 28.15
C ARG A 400 64.88 -3.08 28.10
N SER A 401 64.89 -4.14 27.30
CA SER A 401 66.05 -5.03 27.10
C SER A 401 67.27 -4.27 26.57
N LEU A 402 67.07 -3.34 25.62
CA LEU A 402 68.13 -2.45 25.13
C LEU A 402 68.76 -1.64 26.28
N LYS A 403 67.95 -0.97 27.11
CA LYS A 403 68.42 -0.23 28.28
C LYS A 403 69.11 -1.10 29.33
N GLU A 404 68.65 -2.33 29.52
CA GLU A 404 69.32 -3.30 30.39
C GLU A 404 70.69 -3.71 29.85
N GLN A 405 70.86 -3.84 28.53
CA GLN A 405 72.16 -4.12 27.91
C GLN A 405 73.06 -2.88 27.86
N GLU A 406 72.52 -1.68 27.62
CA GLU A 406 73.24 -0.40 27.72
C GLU A 406 73.82 -0.21 29.13
N THR A 407 73.01 -0.44 30.18
CA THR A 407 73.45 -0.33 31.58
C THR A 407 74.44 -1.43 31.96
N LYS A 408 74.25 -2.68 31.54
CA LYS A 408 75.26 -3.75 31.71
C LYS A 408 76.59 -3.40 31.03
N ASN A 409 76.55 -2.90 29.80
CA ASN A 409 77.74 -2.50 29.05
C ASN A 409 78.44 -1.29 29.69
N ALA A 410 77.69 -0.32 30.20
CA ALA A 410 78.24 0.80 30.98
C ALA A 410 78.90 0.33 32.29
N VAL A 411 78.31 -0.63 33.02
CA VAL A 411 78.90 -1.21 34.23
C VAL A 411 80.17 -2.00 33.91
N VAL A 412 80.17 -2.84 32.88
CA VAL A 412 81.36 -3.59 32.45
C VAL A 412 82.46 -2.65 31.95
N SER A 413 82.10 -1.58 31.21
CA SER A 413 83.04 -0.53 30.80
C SER A 413 83.66 0.17 32.01
N ALA A 414 82.85 0.58 32.99
CA ALA A 414 83.31 1.19 34.23
C ALA A 414 84.25 0.25 35.02
N GLN A 415 83.87 -1.03 35.18
CA GLN A 415 84.73 -2.05 35.80
C GLN A 415 86.06 -2.20 35.06
N MET A 416 86.04 -2.30 33.73
CA MET A 416 87.26 -2.38 32.91
C MET A 416 88.14 -1.12 33.04
N THR A 417 87.57 0.07 33.20
CA THR A 417 88.36 1.28 33.50
C THR A 417 88.91 1.29 34.92
N ALA A 418 88.16 0.78 35.90
CA ALA A 418 88.60 0.71 37.30
C ALA A 418 89.72 -0.32 37.50
N GLU A 419 89.63 -1.51 36.90
CA GLU A 419 90.71 -2.50 36.94
C GLU A 419 91.95 -2.01 36.16
N ARG A 420 91.78 -1.33 35.02
CA ARG A 420 92.90 -0.65 34.34
C ARG A 420 93.57 0.41 35.23
N ALA A 421 92.79 1.18 35.98
CA ALA A 421 93.32 2.18 36.91
C ALA A 421 94.06 1.54 38.10
N LYS A 422 93.51 0.46 38.69
CA LYS A 422 94.19 -0.31 39.74
C LYS A 422 95.51 -0.90 39.24
N LEU A 423 95.50 -1.61 38.12
CA LEU A 423 96.70 -2.21 37.52
C LEU A 423 97.74 -1.14 37.17
N SER A 424 97.31 0.04 36.70
CA SER A 424 98.22 1.17 36.47
C SER A 424 98.82 1.72 37.76
N ALA A 425 98.07 1.76 38.86
CA ALA A 425 98.56 2.21 40.17
C ALA A 425 99.47 1.16 40.84
N GLU A 426 99.18 -0.13 40.67
CA GLU A 426 100.02 -1.25 41.11
C GLU A 426 101.35 -1.28 40.35
N VAL A 427 101.32 -1.13 39.02
CA VAL A 427 102.53 -1.01 38.19
C VAL A 427 103.37 0.22 38.59
N GLU A 428 102.74 1.35 38.92
CA GLU A 428 103.48 2.54 39.38
C GLU A 428 104.02 2.39 40.81
N GLY A 429 103.29 1.71 41.70
CA GLY A 429 103.79 1.33 43.04
C GLY A 429 105.00 0.40 42.96
N LEU A 430 104.93 -0.64 42.14
CA LEU A 430 106.05 -1.56 41.89
C LEU A 430 107.25 -0.87 41.22
N ARG A 431 107.04 0.20 40.44
CA ARG A 431 108.13 1.05 39.93
C ARG A 431 108.80 1.85 41.05
N VAL A 432 108.02 2.45 41.96
CA VAL A 432 108.56 3.17 43.12
C VAL A 432 109.34 2.22 44.03
N GLU A 433 108.80 1.04 44.35
CA GLU A 433 109.52 0.01 45.14
C GLU A 433 110.82 -0.44 44.45
N LEU A 434 110.80 -0.59 43.12
CA LEU A 434 111.98 -0.95 42.33
C LEU A 434 113.04 0.15 42.35
N ASP A 435 112.66 1.42 42.21
CA ASP A 435 113.59 2.56 42.26
C ASP A 435 114.09 2.85 43.70
N GLU A 436 113.28 2.61 44.74
CA GLU A 436 113.73 2.64 46.14
C GLU A 436 114.73 1.53 46.44
N SER A 437 114.44 0.29 46.02
CA SER A 437 115.33 -0.87 46.15
C SER A 437 116.63 -0.67 45.36
N ARG A 438 116.54 -0.07 44.17
CA ARG A 438 117.68 0.37 43.38
C ARG A 438 118.50 1.44 44.11
N GLY A 439 117.85 2.47 44.67
CA GLY A 439 118.51 3.53 45.44
C GLY A 439 119.14 3.05 46.75
N LEU A 440 118.59 1.99 47.36
CA LEU A 440 119.24 1.24 48.45
C LEU A 440 120.47 0.47 47.93
N CYS A 441 120.35 -0.25 46.81
CA CYS A 441 121.47 -0.93 46.18
C CYS A 441 122.59 0.02 45.73
N GLU A 442 122.26 1.23 45.27
CA GLU A 442 123.23 2.25 44.88
C GLU A 442 123.93 2.86 46.11
N ARG A 443 123.20 3.13 47.21
CA ARG A 443 123.79 3.50 48.51
C ARG A 443 124.71 2.42 49.09
N LEU A 444 124.27 1.16 49.13
CA LEU A 444 125.08 0.04 49.61
C LEU A 444 126.33 -0.19 48.74
N LYS A 445 126.25 0.04 47.42
CA LYS A 445 127.44 0.05 46.53
C LYS A 445 128.40 1.18 46.87
N GLN A 446 127.89 2.36 47.24
CA GLN A 446 128.70 3.49 47.67
C GLN A 446 129.38 3.19 49.02
N GLU A 447 128.64 2.74 50.05
CA GLU A 447 129.20 2.34 51.35
C GLU A 447 130.25 1.22 51.22
N VAL A 448 130.01 0.22 50.36
CA VAL A 448 131.02 -0.81 50.03
C VAL A 448 132.22 -0.23 49.26
N GLY A 449 132.05 0.86 48.51
CA GLY A 449 133.12 1.61 47.89
C GLY A 449 133.96 2.38 48.93
N ASP A 450 133.30 3.07 49.83
CA ASP A 450 133.90 3.87 50.89
C ASP A 450 134.63 2.97 51.90
N HIS A 451 134.00 1.90 52.40
CA HIS A 451 134.66 0.89 53.24
C HIS A 451 135.81 0.15 52.52
N LYS A 452 135.83 0.07 51.18
CA LYS A 452 137.00 -0.38 50.39
C LYS A 452 138.09 0.68 50.31
N GLY A 453 137.73 1.97 50.30
CA GLY A 453 138.65 3.09 50.46
C GLY A 453 139.30 3.12 51.84
N GLU A 454 138.48 3.04 52.89
CA GLU A 454 138.91 2.88 54.28
C GLU A 454 139.78 1.64 54.46
N ASN A 455 139.41 0.47 53.91
CA ASN A 455 140.28 -0.72 53.98
C ASN A 455 141.63 -0.51 53.30
N LYS A 456 141.73 0.28 52.21
CA LYS A 456 143.02 0.63 51.59
C LYS A 456 143.82 1.60 52.48
N LEU A 457 143.16 2.56 53.13
CA LEU A 457 143.78 3.49 54.07
C LEU A 457 144.24 2.79 55.35
N LEU A 458 143.41 1.93 55.93
CA LEU A 458 143.71 1.08 57.07
C LEU A 458 144.82 0.08 56.74
N LYS A 459 144.82 -0.57 55.57
CA LYS A 459 145.96 -1.41 55.16
C LYS A 459 147.25 -0.62 55.07
N ARG A 460 147.27 0.57 54.46
CA ARG A 460 148.45 1.46 54.46
C ARG A 460 148.87 1.89 55.88
N LYS A 461 147.90 2.23 56.75
CA LYS A 461 148.16 2.61 58.15
C LYS A 461 148.70 1.45 58.97
N CYS A 462 148.19 0.23 58.75
CA CYS A 462 148.67 -1.00 59.37
C CYS A 462 150.00 -1.48 58.78
N GLU A 463 150.33 -1.20 57.51
CA GLU A 463 151.65 -1.45 56.93
C GLU A 463 152.72 -0.49 57.47
N LEU A 464 152.36 0.77 57.69
CA LEU A 464 153.21 1.75 58.38
C LEU A 464 153.38 1.37 59.86
N SER A 465 152.28 1.13 60.56
CA SER A 465 152.28 0.69 61.95
C SER A 465 152.97 -0.66 62.14
N LEU A 466 152.90 -1.61 61.19
CA LEU A 466 153.69 -2.85 61.26
C LEU A 466 155.19 -2.58 61.12
N LYS A 467 155.63 -1.61 60.30
CA LYS A 467 157.05 -1.23 60.22
C LYS A 467 157.55 -0.53 61.49
N GLU A 468 156.64 0.07 62.24
CA GLU A 468 156.88 0.74 63.53
C GLU A 468 156.89 -0.30 64.68
N VAL A 469 155.80 -1.05 64.82
CA VAL A 469 155.65 -2.19 65.74
C VAL A 469 156.70 -3.28 65.49
N GLN A 470 157.20 -3.51 64.28
CA GLN A 470 158.27 -4.49 64.04
C GLN A 470 159.65 -4.00 64.55
N LYS A 471 159.86 -2.69 64.74
CA LYS A 471 160.98 -2.17 65.54
C LYS A 471 160.69 -2.33 67.03
N GLU A 472 159.50 -1.90 67.48
CA GLU A 472 159.13 -1.95 68.90
C GLU A 472 159.05 -3.38 69.45
N LEU A 473 158.64 -4.37 68.65
CA LEU A 473 158.49 -5.78 69.05
C LEU A 473 159.84 -6.52 69.12
N GLN A 474 160.91 -5.99 68.51
CA GLN A 474 162.28 -6.39 68.86
C GLN A 474 162.72 -5.81 70.22
N GLN A 475 162.22 -4.61 70.57
CA GLN A 475 162.58 -3.89 71.80
C GLN A 475 161.76 -4.35 73.03
N CYS A 476 160.50 -4.73 72.81
CA CYS A 476 159.53 -5.20 73.82
C CYS A 476 159.52 -6.72 73.99
N ARG A 477 160.47 -7.45 73.39
CA ARG A 477 160.74 -8.88 73.63
C ARG A 477 161.28 -9.19 75.06
N LYS A 478 161.02 -8.32 76.04
CA LYS A 478 161.63 -8.31 77.38
C LYS A 478 160.75 -7.86 78.54
N ARG A 479 159.45 -7.60 78.35
CA ARG A 479 158.48 -7.31 79.43
C ARG A 479 157.06 -7.81 79.10
N LEU A 480 156.51 -8.62 80.02
CA LEU A 480 155.12 -8.99 80.41
C LEU A 480 153.96 -8.93 79.36
N GLU A 481 152.94 -9.82 79.27
CA GLU A 481 152.23 -10.74 80.20
C GLU A 481 151.02 -10.09 80.96
N GLN A 482 149.73 -10.30 80.51
CA GLN A 482 148.42 -10.37 81.27
C GLN A 482 147.06 -9.94 80.52
N TYR A 483 146.02 -10.83 80.46
CA TYR A 483 144.49 -10.75 80.58
C TYR A 483 143.39 -10.12 79.59
N GLU A 484 142.07 -10.09 79.99
CA GLU A 484 140.76 -10.49 79.29
C GLU A 484 139.44 -9.78 79.88
N VAL A 485 138.07 -9.89 79.62
CA VAL A 485 136.91 -10.48 78.77
C VAL A 485 135.49 -9.94 79.34
N GLU A 486 134.14 -10.01 78.98
CA GLU A 486 133.06 -10.70 78.13
C GLU A 486 131.61 -9.95 78.04
N ASN A 487 130.51 -10.54 77.44
CA ASN A 487 128.98 -10.43 77.64
C ASN A 487 128.03 -9.28 77.05
N GLN A 488 126.63 -9.27 76.92
CA GLN A 488 125.47 -10.24 76.63
C GLN A 488 123.97 -9.65 76.49
N SER A 489 122.99 -10.31 75.77
CA SER A 489 121.45 -10.45 75.91
C SER A 489 120.36 -9.27 75.89
N SER A 490 118.97 -9.37 75.76
CA SER A 490 117.89 -10.26 75.10
C SER A 490 116.33 -9.84 75.29
N SER A 491 115.31 -10.39 74.54
CA SER A 491 113.77 -10.55 74.76
C SER A 491 112.65 -9.47 74.35
N SER A 492 111.26 -9.59 74.44
CA SER A 492 110.15 -10.51 73.87
C SER A 492 108.58 -10.13 74.14
N SER A 493 107.55 -10.63 73.35
CA SER A 493 106.03 -10.90 73.59
C SER A 493 104.84 -9.83 73.38
N ASN A 494 103.45 -10.00 73.33
CA ASN A 494 102.35 -11.02 72.93
C ASN A 494 100.78 -10.56 73.03
N SER A 495 99.74 -11.30 72.49
CA SER A 495 98.20 -11.39 72.78
C SER A 495 97.08 -10.56 72.00
N SER A 496 95.69 -10.72 71.95
CA SER A 496 94.56 -11.78 72.08
C SER A 496 93.01 -11.30 71.85
N LEU A 497 91.94 -12.19 71.86
CA LEU A 497 90.38 -12.03 71.96
C LEU A 497 89.42 -11.97 70.66
N SER A 498 88.03 -12.11 70.50
CA SER A 498 86.67 -12.51 71.15
C SER A 498 85.47 -12.59 70.05
N VAL A 499 84.08 -12.80 70.07
CA VAL A 499 82.84 -13.22 70.90
C VAL A 499 81.47 -13.46 70.04
N GLY A 500 80.23 -13.85 70.56
CA GLY A 500 78.86 -14.18 69.86
C GLY A 500 77.51 -13.80 70.63
N SER A 501 76.15 -14.04 70.41
CA SER A 501 75.09 -14.89 69.64
C SER A 501 73.66 -14.13 69.48
N PRO A 502 72.31 -14.56 69.47
CA PRO A 502 71.39 -15.80 69.60
C PRO A 502 70.00 -15.90 68.74
N ALA A 503 68.85 -16.59 69.14
CA ALA A 503 67.47 -16.83 68.45
C ALA A 503 66.24 -17.25 69.42
N ASN A 504 64.91 -17.67 69.23
CA ASN A 504 63.76 -17.98 68.25
C ASN A 504 62.34 -18.23 69.03
N GLU A 505 61.05 -18.67 68.71
CA GLU A 505 60.06 -19.08 67.59
C GLU A 505 58.54 -19.53 68.02
N GLN A 506 57.48 -19.65 67.11
CA GLN A 506 56.24 -20.59 67.01
C GLN A 506 54.66 -20.28 67.23
N VAL A 507 53.67 -21.24 67.02
CA VAL A 507 52.18 -21.09 66.53
C VAL A 507 51.03 -22.13 66.99
N LYS A 508 49.65 -21.96 66.79
CA LYS A 508 48.49 -22.96 67.06
C LYS A 508 47.02 -22.86 66.38
N VAL A 509 46.02 -23.78 66.65
CA VAL A 509 44.75 -24.17 65.84
C VAL A 509 43.49 -24.69 66.65
N ILE A 510 42.19 -24.72 66.14
CA ILE A 510 41.03 -25.73 66.38
C ILE A 510 39.65 -25.51 65.59
N GLN A 511 38.57 -26.33 65.80
CA GLN A 511 37.42 -26.79 64.92
C GLN A 511 35.93 -26.30 65.19
N PRO A 512 34.88 -26.71 64.38
CA PRO A 512 33.46 -26.23 64.41
C PRO A 512 32.33 -27.28 64.73
N ASP A 513 31.05 -26.86 64.85
CA ASP A 513 29.82 -27.73 64.92
C ASP A 513 28.49 -26.97 64.56
N PRO A 514 27.37 -27.60 64.09
CA PRO A 514 26.12 -26.90 63.68
C PRO A 514 24.79 -27.39 64.32
N GLY A 515 23.78 -26.52 64.40
CA GLY A 515 22.38 -26.91 64.72
C GLY A 515 21.34 -25.82 64.42
N LEU A 516 20.18 -26.18 63.86
CA LEU A 516 19.08 -25.26 63.52
C LEU A 516 17.84 -25.51 64.38
N ASP A 517 17.32 -24.45 64.99
CA ASP A 517 16.19 -24.53 65.93
C ASP A 517 14.82 -24.59 65.21
N ARG A 518 14.07 -25.65 65.52
CA ARG A 518 12.71 -25.93 65.05
C ARG A 518 11.70 -24.82 65.39
N GLN A 519 11.91 -24.07 66.47
CA GLN A 519 11.03 -22.96 66.86
C GLN A 519 11.06 -21.83 65.82
N THR A 520 12.24 -21.48 65.29
CA THR A 520 12.40 -20.42 64.28
C THR A 520 11.62 -20.70 62.99
N LEU A 521 11.50 -21.98 62.61
CA LEU A 521 10.75 -22.42 61.44
C LEU A 521 9.23 -22.27 61.65
N ILE A 522 8.74 -22.57 62.87
CA ILE A 522 7.32 -22.42 63.22
C ILE A 522 6.92 -20.93 63.22
N GLU A 523 7.77 -20.06 63.77
CA GLU A 523 7.56 -18.61 63.74
C GLU A 523 7.56 -18.06 62.31
N HIS A 524 8.43 -18.57 61.44
CA HIS A 524 8.44 -18.23 60.02
C HIS A 524 7.12 -18.63 59.32
N ILE A 525 6.60 -19.84 59.58
CA ILE A 525 5.33 -20.33 59.03
C ILE A 525 4.16 -19.45 59.48
N VAL A 526 4.06 -19.13 60.79
CA VAL A 526 2.99 -18.25 61.31
C VAL A 526 3.09 -16.83 60.73
N LYS A 527 4.31 -16.33 60.52
CA LYS A 527 4.54 -15.03 59.87
C LYS A 527 4.09 -15.03 58.40
N LEU A 528 4.39 -16.10 57.65
CA LEU A 528 3.90 -16.28 56.27
C LEU A 528 2.37 -16.41 56.22
N GLN A 529 1.74 -17.17 57.12
CA GLN A 529 0.28 -17.31 57.19
C GLN A 529 -0.41 -15.95 57.43
N ARG A 530 0.10 -15.12 58.36
CA ARG A 530 -0.42 -13.77 58.59
C ARG A 530 -0.24 -12.84 57.38
N ILE A 531 0.85 -12.98 56.62
CA ILE A 531 1.07 -12.25 55.37
C ILE A 531 0.12 -12.74 54.27
N SER A 532 -0.15 -14.04 54.21
CA SER A 532 -1.07 -14.65 53.25
C SER A 532 -2.53 -14.23 53.50
N ALA A 533 -2.98 -14.21 54.75
CA ALA A 533 -4.32 -13.74 55.13
C ALA A 533 -4.55 -12.29 54.67
N ARG A 534 -3.62 -11.37 55.00
CA ARG A 534 -3.67 -9.97 54.55
C ARG A 534 -3.60 -9.78 53.04
N LYS A 535 -3.00 -10.73 52.30
CA LYS A 535 -3.03 -10.75 50.83
C LYS A 535 -4.39 -11.21 50.31
N SER A 536 -5.03 -12.19 50.94
CA SER A 536 -6.42 -12.59 50.62
C SER A 536 -7.37 -11.41 50.82
N GLU A 537 -7.40 -10.83 52.03
CA GLU A 537 -8.23 -9.65 52.36
C GLU A 537 -8.06 -8.50 51.35
N LYS A 538 -6.84 -8.34 50.80
CA LYS A 538 -6.55 -7.32 49.79
C LYS A 538 -6.95 -7.72 48.37
N LEU A 539 -6.96 -9.01 48.01
CA LEU A 539 -7.53 -9.51 46.77
C LEU A 539 -9.05 -9.39 46.80
N ASP A 540 -9.69 -9.84 47.88
CA ASP A 540 -11.15 -9.77 48.09
C ASP A 540 -11.66 -8.32 47.89
N PHE A 541 -10.99 -7.34 48.52
CA PHE A 541 -11.27 -5.91 48.34
C PHE A 541 -11.08 -5.43 46.88
N LEU A 542 -10.06 -5.92 46.19
CA LEU A 542 -9.79 -5.52 44.80
C LEU A 542 -10.82 -6.14 43.84
N GLU A 543 -11.28 -7.36 44.09
CA GLU A 543 -12.35 -8.00 43.33
C GLU A 543 -13.70 -7.28 43.53
N GLU A 544 -14.07 -6.92 44.76
CA GLU A 544 -15.27 -6.10 45.02
C GLU A 544 -15.18 -4.72 44.33
N HIS A 545 -14.01 -4.08 44.35
CA HIS A 545 -13.80 -2.81 43.65
C HIS A 545 -13.88 -2.97 42.12
N VAL A 546 -13.30 -4.03 41.54
CA VAL A 546 -13.40 -4.33 40.10
C VAL A 546 -14.85 -4.62 39.70
N ASN A 547 -15.57 -5.44 40.46
CA ASN A 547 -16.98 -5.74 40.23
C ASN A 547 -17.84 -4.45 40.28
N THR A 548 -17.59 -3.58 41.27
CA THR A 548 -18.22 -2.25 41.35
C THR A 548 -17.94 -1.41 40.11
N LEU A 549 -16.69 -1.37 39.65
CA LEU A 549 -16.27 -0.61 38.46
C LEU A 549 -16.92 -1.16 37.17
N VAL A 550 -17.04 -2.49 37.04
CA VAL A 550 -17.72 -3.17 35.93
C VAL A 550 -19.22 -2.83 35.92
N LEU A 551 -19.88 -2.83 37.08
CA LEU A 551 -21.29 -2.43 37.18
C LEU A 551 -21.51 -0.95 36.81
N GLU A 552 -20.61 -0.05 37.23
CA GLU A 552 -20.61 1.34 36.76
C GLU A 552 -20.42 1.44 35.25
N LEU A 553 -19.47 0.71 34.67
CA LEU A 553 -19.16 0.74 33.24
C LEU A 553 -20.36 0.20 32.42
N GLN A 554 -21.00 -0.88 32.87
CA GLN A 554 -22.24 -1.39 32.27
C GLN A 554 -23.42 -0.41 32.41
N LYS A 555 -23.50 0.36 33.49
CA LYS A 555 -24.53 1.39 33.69
C LYS A 555 -24.29 2.61 32.79
N LYS A 556 -23.04 3.07 32.69
CA LYS A 556 -22.59 4.15 31.80
C LYS A 556 -22.73 3.77 30.32
N SER A 557 -22.44 2.52 29.96
CA SER A 557 -22.63 1.98 28.61
C SER A 557 -24.12 1.93 28.22
N ARG A 558 -25.00 1.41 29.09
CA ARG A 558 -26.46 1.47 28.88
C ARG A 558 -26.99 2.90 28.77
N LEU A 559 -26.44 3.83 29.55
CA LEU A 559 -26.79 5.26 29.44
C LEU A 559 -26.37 5.84 28.08
N LEU A 560 -25.12 5.60 27.65
CA LEU A 560 -24.61 6.00 26.33
C LEU A 560 -25.45 5.43 25.20
N GLN A 561 -25.76 4.13 25.23
CA GLN A 561 -26.64 3.48 24.26
C GLN A 561 -28.02 4.14 24.20
N SER A 562 -28.59 4.51 25.36
CA SER A 562 -29.86 5.24 25.42
C SER A 562 -29.81 6.69 24.89
N TYR A 563 -28.64 7.35 24.93
CA TYR A 563 -28.47 8.68 24.29
C TYR A 563 -28.25 8.54 22.78
N ILE A 564 -27.40 7.61 22.35
CA ILE A 564 -27.09 7.33 20.93
C ILE A 564 -28.34 6.90 20.15
N LEU A 565 -29.29 6.20 20.80
CA LEU A 565 -30.57 5.80 20.19
C LEU A 565 -31.65 6.90 20.22
N ARG A 566 -31.44 8.02 20.90
CA ARG A 566 -32.44 9.08 21.08
C ARG A 566 -32.08 10.38 20.37
N ASP A 567 -30.81 10.75 20.37
CA ASP A 567 -30.34 12.04 19.85
C ASP A 567 -29.66 11.83 18.49
N GLN A 568 -30.02 12.63 17.48
CA GLN A 568 -29.62 12.41 16.07
C GLN A 568 -28.12 12.62 15.82
N SER A 569 -27.56 11.85 14.87
CA SER A 569 -26.15 11.89 14.45
C SER A 569 -25.66 13.31 14.11
N GLY A 570 -25.01 13.95 15.08
CA GLY A 570 -24.46 15.31 14.94
C GLY A 570 -24.57 16.17 16.21
N THR A 571 -25.43 15.82 17.18
CA THR A 571 -25.59 16.57 18.43
C THR A 571 -24.48 16.34 19.47
N LEU A 572 -23.68 15.29 19.31
CA LEU A 572 -22.59 14.91 20.22
C LEU A 572 -21.21 15.22 19.62
N THR A 573 -20.98 16.48 19.23
CA THR A 573 -19.62 16.96 18.95
C THR A 573 -18.80 16.96 20.25
N SER A 574 -17.55 16.51 20.17
CA SER A 574 -16.64 16.56 21.33
C SER A 574 -16.17 18.00 21.56
N ASN A 575 -16.00 18.40 22.82
CA ASN A 575 -15.32 19.65 23.16
C ASN A 575 -13.95 19.80 22.47
N THR A 576 -13.23 18.71 22.18
CA THR A 576 -11.98 18.76 21.39
C THR A 576 -12.22 19.04 19.91
N MET A 577 -13.32 18.54 19.34
CA MET A 577 -13.73 18.81 17.96
C MET A 577 -14.16 20.27 17.79
N ASP A 578 -14.95 20.81 18.73
CA ASP A 578 -15.38 22.21 18.68
C ASP A 578 -14.26 23.20 18.96
N ASN A 579 -13.32 22.87 19.87
CA ASN A 579 -12.08 23.67 20.03
C ASN A 579 -11.21 23.61 18.77
N ASN A 580 -11.08 22.45 18.11
CA ASN A 580 -10.34 22.34 16.85
C ASN A 580 -11.02 23.12 15.72
N LYS A 581 -12.36 23.07 15.60
CA LYS A 581 -13.15 23.88 14.65
C LYS A 581 -12.96 25.38 14.92
N ALA A 582 -13.02 25.78 16.20
CA ALA A 582 -12.77 27.16 16.61
C ALA A 582 -11.31 27.61 16.38
N ASN A 583 -10.33 26.71 16.36
CA ASN A 583 -8.94 27.02 16.05
C ASN A 583 -8.68 27.05 14.54
N ILE A 584 -9.31 26.17 13.76
CA ILE A 584 -9.30 26.23 12.29
C ILE A 584 -9.96 27.53 11.81
N ALA A 585 -11.04 27.97 12.43
CA ALA A 585 -11.69 29.27 12.16
C ALA A 585 -10.91 30.50 12.67
N LYS A 586 -9.76 30.33 13.36
CA LYS A 586 -8.83 31.42 13.74
C LYS A 586 -7.58 31.50 12.85
N LEU A 587 -7.31 30.48 12.05
CA LEU A 587 -6.28 30.54 11.01
C LEU A 587 -6.78 31.42 9.86
N ASN A 588 -5.89 31.98 9.05
CA ASN A 588 -6.29 32.77 7.89
C ASN A 588 -6.37 31.90 6.63
N GLY A 589 -7.36 32.16 5.78
CA GLY A 589 -7.51 31.59 4.43
C GLY A 589 -8.77 30.76 4.19
N VAL A 590 -8.81 30.10 3.05
CA VAL A 590 -9.93 29.31 2.51
C VAL A 590 -10.58 28.36 3.53
N MET A 591 -9.80 27.54 4.24
CA MET A 591 -10.35 26.56 5.21
C MET A 591 -11.05 27.23 6.39
N ALA A 592 -10.53 28.35 6.90
CA ALA A 592 -11.16 29.09 7.98
C ALA A 592 -12.51 29.71 7.55
N SER A 593 -12.60 30.11 6.29
CA SER A 593 -13.83 30.61 5.67
C SER A 593 -14.88 29.52 5.41
N VAL A 594 -14.49 28.23 5.43
CA VAL A 594 -15.39 27.07 5.31
C VAL A 594 -15.90 26.60 6.68
N TYR A 595 -15.08 26.69 7.74
CA TYR A 595 -15.47 26.24 9.08
C TYR A 595 -15.96 27.37 10.03
N GLY A 596 -15.70 28.63 9.69
CA GLY A 596 -16.15 29.82 10.40
C GLY A 596 -17.41 30.46 9.79
N SER A 597 -18.16 31.22 10.60
CA SER A 597 -19.42 31.87 10.18
C SER A 597 -19.22 33.21 9.42
N ARG A 598 -18.04 33.42 8.84
CA ARG A 598 -17.68 34.61 8.05
C ARG A 598 -16.68 34.20 6.98
N VAL A 599 -16.87 34.70 5.75
CA VAL A 599 -15.83 34.63 4.71
C VAL A 599 -14.67 35.53 5.16
N ALA A 600 -13.48 34.98 5.25
CA ALA A 600 -12.26 35.64 5.72
C ALA A 600 -11.18 35.76 4.62
N ASP A 601 -11.48 35.30 3.40
CA ASP A 601 -10.59 35.28 2.25
C ASP A 601 -11.41 35.53 0.98
N ASP A 602 -11.18 36.67 0.31
CA ASP A 602 -11.85 37.03 -0.95
C ASP A 602 -11.58 36.04 -2.10
N LYS A 603 -10.60 35.13 -1.93
CA LYS A 603 -10.31 34.05 -2.89
C LYS A 603 -11.24 32.85 -2.74
N LEU A 604 -12.11 32.79 -1.72
CA LEU A 604 -13.16 31.77 -1.64
C LEU A 604 -14.28 32.07 -2.65
N THR A 605 -14.07 31.71 -3.91
CA THR A 605 -15.14 31.73 -4.92
C THR A 605 -16.16 30.62 -4.65
N LEU A 606 -17.39 30.81 -5.15
CA LEU A 606 -18.44 29.79 -5.09
C LEU A 606 -18.01 28.47 -5.77
N GLU A 607 -17.26 28.57 -6.86
CA GLU A 607 -16.74 27.40 -7.57
C GLU A 607 -15.73 26.61 -6.73
N LEU A 608 -14.80 27.31 -6.05
CA LEU A 608 -13.85 26.70 -5.12
C LEU A 608 -14.57 26.08 -3.90
N SER A 609 -15.61 26.72 -3.37
CA SER A 609 -16.37 26.18 -2.24
C SER A 609 -17.19 24.94 -2.62
N LEU A 610 -17.70 24.85 -3.84
CA LEU A 610 -18.36 23.67 -4.38
C LEU A 610 -17.39 22.51 -4.65
N ASP A 611 -16.19 22.80 -5.16
CA ASP A 611 -15.15 21.78 -5.38
C ASP A 611 -14.58 21.24 -4.06
N ILE A 612 -14.40 22.09 -3.04
CA ILE A 612 -14.06 21.68 -1.68
C ILE A 612 -15.17 20.79 -1.08
N ASN A 613 -16.45 21.16 -1.23
CA ASN A 613 -17.55 20.33 -0.74
C ASN A 613 -17.60 18.96 -1.44
N ARG A 614 -17.40 18.90 -2.77
CA ARG A 614 -17.31 17.62 -3.51
C ARG A 614 -16.17 16.73 -2.99
N LYS A 615 -15.01 17.32 -2.72
CA LYS A 615 -13.84 16.60 -2.18
C LYS A 615 -14.07 16.11 -0.75
N LEU A 616 -14.67 16.92 0.12
CA LEU A 616 -15.06 16.51 1.48
C LEU A 616 -16.14 15.42 1.46
N GLN A 617 -17.14 15.53 0.57
CA GLN A 617 -18.17 14.52 0.39
C GLN A 617 -17.57 13.19 -0.08
N ALA A 618 -16.71 13.19 -1.11
CA ALA A 618 -16.06 11.97 -1.60
C ALA A 618 -15.18 11.29 -0.52
N VAL A 619 -14.47 12.06 0.31
CA VAL A 619 -13.71 11.52 1.46
C VAL A 619 -14.64 10.96 2.54
N LEU A 620 -15.79 11.57 2.77
CA LEU A 620 -16.78 11.08 3.73
C LEU A 620 -17.51 9.82 3.24
N GLU A 621 -17.79 9.72 1.94
CA GLU A 621 -18.36 8.53 1.29
C GLU A 621 -17.37 7.35 1.32
N ASP A 622 -16.10 7.58 0.99
CA ASP A 622 -15.01 6.59 1.12
C ASP A 622 -14.80 6.14 2.58
N ALA A 623 -14.84 7.08 3.53
CA ALA A 623 -14.75 6.76 4.96
C ALA A 623 -15.96 5.96 5.46
N LEU A 624 -17.19 6.28 5.02
CA LEU A 624 -18.38 5.50 5.36
C LEU A 624 -18.31 4.09 4.76
N LEU A 625 -17.93 3.96 3.48
CA LEU A 625 -17.77 2.67 2.81
C LEU A 625 -16.76 1.77 3.55
N LYS A 626 -15.60 2.33 3.92
CA LYS A 626 -14.58 1.62 4.72
C LYS A 626 -15.11 1.18 6.09
N ASN A 627 -15.91 2.01 6.78
CA ASN A 627 -16.52 1.62 8.05
C ASN A 627 -17.58 0.51 7.90
N ILE A 628 -18.34 0.51 6.80
CA ILE A 628 -19.29 -0.57 6.49
C ILE A 628 -18.52 -1.88 6.25
N THR A 629 -17.50 -1.88 5.38
CA THR A 629 -16.67 -3.07 5.12
C THR A 629 -15.95 -3.57 6.38
N LEU A 630 -15.46 -2.67 7.23
CA LEU A 630 -14.87 -3.05 8.52
C LEU A 630 -15.91 -3.70 9.46
N LYS A 631 -17.17 -3.23 9.46
CA LYS A 631 -18.24 -3.85 10.23
C LYS A 631 -18.57 -5.25 9.70
N ASP A 632 -18.71 -5.42 8.39
CA ASP A 632 -18.99 -6.73 7.78
C ASP A 632 -17.86 -7.75 8.06
N ASN A 633 -16.62 -7.28 8.05
CA ASN A 633 -15.44 -8.08 8.46
C ASN A 633 -15.47 -8.45 9.95
N VAL A 634 -15.93 -7.57 10.84
CA VAL A 634 -16.10 -7.86 12.27
C VAL A 634 -17.27 -8.83 12.52
N ASP A 635 -18.39 -8.66 11.82
CA ASP A 635 -19.58 -9.51 11.96
C ASP A 635 -19.31 -10.93 11.41
N THR A 636 -18.47 -11.08 10.37
CA THR A 636 -18.03 -12.40 9.86
C THR A 636 -16.97 -13.05 10.76
N LEU A 637 -15.99 -12.29 11.28
CA LEU A 637 -15.07 -12.79 12.31
C LEU A 637 -15.82 -13.24 13.58
N GLY A 638 -16.85 -12.49 13.98
CA GLY A 638 -17.74 -12.85 15.09
C GLY A 638 -18.43 -14.19 14.85
N GLN A 639 -18.99 -14.42 13.66
CA GLN A 639 -19.61 -15.69 13.28
C GLN A 639 -18.62 -16.87 13.28
N GLU A 640 -17.38 -16.68 12.83
CA GLU A 640 -16.37 -17.74 12.85
C GLU A 640 -15.87 -18.03 14.28
N ILE A 641 -15.71 -17.00 15.12
CA ILE A 641 -15.46 -17.17 16.57
C ILE A 641 -16.61 -17.95 17.22
N ASP A 642 -17.86 -17.68 16.84
CA ASP A 642 -19.03 -18.37 17.36
C ASP A 642 -19.12 -19.83 16.87
N ARG A 643 -18.68 -20.10 15.63
CA ARG A 643 -18.54 -21.45 15.05
C ARG A 643 -17.46 -22.25 15.78
N LEU A 644 -16.28 -21.67 15.98
CA LEU A 644 -15.16 -22.27 16.70
C LEU A 644 -15.54 -22.55 18.17
N ASN A 645 -16.20 -21.61 18.85
CA ASN A 645 -16.72 -21.80 20.21
C ASN A 645 -17.80 -22.89 20.34
N LYS A 646 -18.50 -23.25 19.26
CA LYS A 646 -19.43 -24.38 19.23
C LYS A 646 -18.67 -25.70 19.04
N LEU A 647 -17.69 -25.73 18.13
CA LEU A 647 -16.80 -26.89 17.92
C LEU A 647 -15.90 -27.21 19.12
N LEU A 648 -15.58 -26.22 19.97
CA LEU A 648 -14.79 -26.39 21.19
C LEU A 648 -15.64 -26.82 22.41
N LYS A 649 -16.95 -27.03 22.22
CA LYS A 649 -17.90 -27.49 23.25
C LYS A 649 -18.52 -28.86 22.94
N THR A 650 -18.04 -29.51 21.87
CA THR A 650 -18.39 -30.87 21.42
C THR A 650 -17.17 -31.77 21.51
#